data_AF-A0A6I1ZFH0-F1
#
_entry.id   AF-A0A6I1ZFH0-F1
#
_cell.length_a   1.000
_cell.length_b   1.000
_cell.length_c   1.000
_cell.angle_alpha   90.00
_cell.angle_beta   90.00
_cell.angle_gamma   90.00
#
_symmetry.space_group_name_H-M   'P 1'
#
loop_
_entity.id
_entity.type
_entity.pdbx_description
1 polymer ?
#
loop_
_entity_poly.entity_id
_entity_poly.type
_entity_poly.pdbx_seq_one_letter_code
_entity_poly.pdbx_strand_id
1 'polypeptide(L)'
;MKEKDTMKYRSKVKNTVLITIAAAGAVVFFTILPGCSRAVPSEKEVRQIEEAAPAEATAVPVQPRKLLVFTRHEGFKHSSIPYATRAIELMGQKTGAYEVVVSKDMSSFSPENLAQFDAVFFNNNTQLKFEDPVLRQSLLDFVKGGKGVVGIHAATDNFYNWPEAAEMMGGLFDGHPWNSDGTWAVKIDDPDHPLTAAFQGEGFKINDEIYRTKAPYSRENLRVLLSLDMADTTNLNAKDVRPSDKDVAISWVRSYGQGRVFYCSLGHNHHLFWNPAVLRHYLDGIQFALGDLAADATPSLDIALAATAAYEYGQSREPLTELGNILQSAYDSPEVLGRIQQRLLELLQSEATLAGKQFICKQLSIFGTEEAVPVLATMLTGATTSDMARYALERIPGSAVDGAFRKALPKARGKVKVGIINSLGQRRDRQSVATLRPLIHDNNATVAMAAVAALGRIADPQATEALAEARGKTTGKLRQLVLDSYLKCADQLVIQGEQRRARTIYQQLYVSSEPVPIRAAALRGLILADAGKAVEEIVNVLRGGDPDMEPVAIGLVWKIPKAQNITALTGELGNLSVAGQVQLLVALADRDDPACLDAALAATGSDNADVRIAALKALAALGDDSTVSLLAQAAASGSDAEREAARESLNRLRGPETNTAIVAGIPQADPKVKAELVRSAGERRISSAVETLLKTAKDQDPDVRTESIKALKFIADPDELPALIGLLIQAPDDAERQEAEKTVVAVAHKIPRKDRQAKAVLDALRPVKDTIVRGSLLQVLGKIGDSKALPTLRKALKDRDAEIKLAAIRALSDWPTAEPLADLLTVARTSDNEIHRVLALRGHIRLTGLDSDRPEAETLRLYQEAMGLASAASEKKMVLSGLGNVGTVAALELATGYLDDSELQQEAEAAVGMIARSIASDHPQETREALEKVLQVTENDQLRGQIQQFIDQMK
;
A
#
# COMPACT_ATOMS: atom_id res chain seq x y z
N MET A 1 -32.91 36.32 19.23
CA MET A 1 -31.92 37.22 19.87
C MET A 1 -30.63 36.43 20.03
N LYS A 2 -29.59 36.84 19.29
CA LYS A 2 -28.15 36.52 19.39
C LYS A 2 -27.72 35.05 19.22
N GLU A 3 -27.09 34.69 18.10
CA GLU A 3 -25.68 34.96 17.68
C GLU A 3 -24.66 34.02 18.33
N LYS A 4 -23.98 33.23 17.48
CA LYS A 4 -22.51 33.10 17.33
C LYS A 4 -22.23 31.85 16.49
N ASP A 5 -21.97 32.00 15.20
CA ASP A 5 -20.71 32.42 14.55
C ASP A 5 -19.83 31.21 14.17
N THR A 6 -19.95 30.81 12.91
CA THR A 6 -18.90 30.11 12.16
C THR A 6 -18.19 31.16 11.29
N MET A 7 -16.91 31.42 11.59
CA MET A 7 -16.04 32.32 10.83
C MET A 7 -15.30 31.59 9.70
N LYS A 8 -15.41 32.20 8.51
CA LYS A 8 -14.35 32.60 7.54
C LYS A 8 -13.43 31.51 6.94
N TYR A 9 -13.06 31.53 5.65
CA TYR A 9 -12.58 32.69 4.87
C TYR A 9 -12.85 32.54 3.36
N ARG A 10 -13.42 33.60 2.77
CA ARG A 10 -13.31 33.98 1.34
C ARG A 10 -12.43 35.23 1.26
N SER A 11 -11.66 35.40 0.19
CA SER A 11 -11.30 36.71 -0.36
C SER A 11 -10.73 36.52 -1.77
N LYS A 12 -10.96 37.34 -2.81
CA LYS A 12 -11.76 38.55 -3.01
C LYS A 12 -11.67 38.85 -4.52
N VAL A 13 -12.75 39.31 -5.16
CA VAL A 13 -12.70 39.98 -6.47
C VAL A 13 -13.58 41.22 -6.40
N LYS A 14 -13.14 42.24 -7.15
CA LYS A 14 -13.76 43.52 -7.55
C LYS A 14 -13.42 44.73 -6.68
N ASN A 15 -12.60 45.61 -7.26
CA ASN A 15 -12.92 47.03 -7.34
C ASN A 15 -12.50 47.57 -8.71
N THR A 16 -13.37 48.40 -9.29
CA THR A 16 -13.24 49.09 -10.57
C THR A 16 -12.85 50.54 -10.32
N VAL A 17 -11.88 51.09 -11.06
CA VAL A 17 -11.75 52.53 -11.33
C VAL A 17 -11.26 52.71 -12.77
N LEU A 18 -11.93 53.61 -13.51
CA LEU A 18 -11.58 54.13 -14.84
C LEU A 18 -10.27 54.93 -14.81
N ILE A 19 -9.36 54.73 -15.77
CA ILE A 19 -8.47 55.79 -16.30
C ILE A 19 -8.28 55.62 -17.82
N THR A 20 -8.28 56.77 -18.48
CA THR A 20 -8.27 57.10 -19.91
C THR A 20 -6.94 56.83 -20.63
N ILE A 21 -7.07 56.64 -21.95
CA ILE A 21 -6.10 56.54 -23.07
C ILE A 21 -4.71 57.18 -22.86
N ALA A 22 -3.66 56.39 -23.11
CA ALA A 22 -2.41 56.86 -23.70
C ALA A 22 -1.80 55.73 -24.56
N ALA A 23 -1.74 55.97 -25.87
CA ALA A 23 -1.02 55.14 -26.83
C ALA A 23 0.50 55.39 -26.69
N ALA A 24 1.26 54.35 -26.39
CA ALA A 24 2.71 54.33 -26.62
C ALA A 24 3.23 52.88 -26.60
N GLY A 25 3.72 52.46 -27.77
CA GLY A 25 4.77 51.45 -27.99
C GLY A 25 4.89 50.27 -27.02
N ALA A 26 4.24 49.16 -27.37
CA ALA A 26 4.73 47.84 -26.99
C ALA A 26 5.26 47.16 -28.25
N VAL A 27 6.59 47.21 -28.39
CA VAL A 27 7.38 46.45 -29.34
C VAL A 27 7.03 44.97 -29.15
N VAL A 28 6.37 44.41 -30.16
CA VAL A 28 6.22 42.96 -30.32
C VAL A 28 7.63 42.41 -30.45
N PHE A 29 8.12 41.75 -29.41
CA PHE A 29 9.27 40.87 -29.52
C PHE A 29 8.85 39.69 -30.40
N PHE A 30 9.08 39.83 -31.69
CA PHE A 30 9.26 38.70 -32.59
C PHE A 30 10.49 37.94 -32.08
N THR A 31 10.29 36.92 -31.26
CA THR A 31 11.26 35.82 -31.21
C THR A 31 11.19 35.13 -32.55
N ILE A 32 12.11 35.52 -33.43
CA ILE A 32 12.45 34.78 -34.64
C ILE A 32 12.95 33.40 -34.17
N LEU A 33 12.07 32.40 -34.20
CA LEU A 33 12.49 31.00 -34.24
C LEU A 33 13.26 30.80 -35.55
N PRO A 34 14.52 30.35 -35.52
CA PRO A 34 15.23 30.02 -36.74
C PRO A 34 14.69 28.68 -37.25
N GLY A 35 13.89 28.72 -38.32
CA GLY A 35 13.53 27.51 -39.07
C GLY A 35 12.14 27.49 -39.67
N CYS A 36 11.73 28.50 -40.43
CA CYS A 36 10.54 28.37 -41.27
C CYS A 36 10.71 29.09 -42.60
N SER A 37 11.32 28.41 -43.58
CA SER A 37 11.25 28.79 -45.01
C SER A 37 11.72 27.70 -46.01
N ARG A 38 11.41 26.42 -45.79
CA ARG A 38 11.48 25.45 -46.91
C ARG A 38 10.14 24.76 -47.14
N ALA A 39 9.51 25.14 -48.25
CA ALA A 39 8.24 24.59 -48.73
C ALA A 39 8.41 23.26 -49.48
N VAL A 40 9.64 22.74 -49.61
CA VAL A 40 9.99 21.53 -50.37
C VAL A 40 11.17 20.86 -49.66
N PRO A 41 11.24 19.51 -49.59
CA PRO A 41 12.38 18.80 -49.01
C PRO A 41 13.69 19.17 -49.71
N SER A 42 14.78 19.32 -48.96
CA SER A 42 16.12 19.47 -49.52
C SER A 42 16.60 18.19 -50.21
N GLU A 43 17.60 18.27 -51.10
CA GLU A 43 18.17 17.08 -51.75
C GLU A 43 18.64 16.02 -50.74
N LYS A 44 19.18 16.45 -49.60
CA LYS A 44 19.57 15.54 -48.52
C LYS A 44 18.37 14.79 -47.95
N GLU A 45 17.28 15.51 -47.66
CA GLU A 45 16.06 14.90 -47.13
C GLU A 45 15.38 14.00 -48.16
N VAL A 46 15.40 14.37 -49.45
CA VAL A 46 14.92 13.49 -50.54
C VAL A 46 15.71 12.17 -50.59
N ARG A 47 17.04 12.21 -50.43
CA ARG A 47 17.85 10.99 -50.33
C ARG A 47 17.51 10.16 -49.10
N GLN A 48 17.29 10.78 -47.95
CA GLN A 48 16.86 10.06 -46.74
C GLN A 48 15.51 9.36 -46.94
N ILE A 49 14.56 10.03 -47.59
CA ILE A 49 13.27 9.45 -47.97
C ILE A 49 13.48 8.25 -48.91
N GLU A 50 14.30 8.41 -49.95
CA GLU A 50 14.57 7.36 -50.93
C GLU A 50 15.29 6.14 -50.33
N GLU A 51 16.25 6.36 -49.43
CA GLU A 51 16.97 5.33 -48.69
C GLU A 51 16.04 4.55 -47.75
N ALA A 52 15.16 5.27 -47.03
CA ALA A 52 14.20 4.66 -46.10
C ALA A 52 13.01 3.98 -46.79
N ALA A 53 12.66 4.39 -48.01
CA ALA A 53 11.54 3.83 -48.75
C ALA A 53 11.76 2.32 -49.01
N PRO A 54 10.73 1.47 -48.84
CA PRO A 54 10.83 0.04 -49.14
C PRO A 54 11.38 -0.22 -50.54
N ALA A 55 12.26 -1.23 -50.67
CA ALA A 55 12.83 -1.60 -51.96
C ALA A 55 11.81 -2.30 -52.87
N GLU A 56 10.89 -3.07 -52.29
CA GLU A 56 9.90 -3.87 -53.00
C GLU A 56 8.51 -3.67 -52.40
N ALA A 57 7.50 -3.84 -53.25
CA ALA A 57 6.10 -3.90 -52.83
C ALA A 57 5.87 -5.11 -51.91
N THR A 58 4.95 -5.00 -50.97
CA THR A 58 4.58 -6.09 -50.04
C THR A 58 3.78 -7.16 -50.76
N ALA A 59 2.82 -6.72 -51.56
CA ALA A 59 2.09 -7.55 -52.49
C ALA A 59 2.39 -7.12 -53.92
N VAL A 60 2.43 -8.07 -54.85
CA VAL A 60 2.53 -7.74 -56.26
C VAL A 60 1.21 -7.11 -56.71
N PRO A 61 1.19 -5.90 -57.32
CA PRO A 61 -0.04 -5.29 -57.79
C PRO A 61 -0.78 -6.20 -58.78
N VAL A 62 -2.07 -6.43 -58.56
CA VAL A 62 -2.85 -7.32 -59.45
C VAL A 62 -3.15 -6.68 -60.81
N GLN A 63 -2.99 -5.36 -60.90
CA GLN A 63 -3.09 -4.55 -62.12
C GLN A 63 -2.28 -3.25 -61.92
N PRO A 64 -1.93 -2.50 -63.00
CA PRO A 64 -1.39 -1.16 -62.85
C PRO A 64 -2.32 -0.28 -62.02
N ARG A 65 -1.79 0.35 -60.96
CA ARG A 65 -2.56 1.14 -59.99
C ARG A 65 -2.32 2.64 -60.15
N LYS A 66 -3.39 3.44 -60.03
CA LYS A 66 -3.28 4.91 -59.95
C LYS A 66 -3.78 5.45 -58.61
N LEU A 67 -2.93 6.20 -57.92
CA LEU A 67 -3.20 6.82 -56.62
C LEU A 67 -3.34 8.33 -56.76
N LEU A 68 -4.52 8.88 -56.40
CA LEU A 68 -4.72 10.32 -56.31
C LEU A 68 -4.18 10.83 -54.98
N VAL A 69 -3.05 11.53 -54.98
CA VAL A 69 -2.54 12.22 -53.78
C VAL A 69 -3.14 13.62 -53.72
N PHE A 70 -4.11 13.80 -52.83
CA PHE A 70 -4.86 15.04 -52.69
C PHE A 70 -4.27 15.92 -51.58
N THR A 71 -3.91 17.16 -51.91
CA THR A 71 -3.09 18.04 -51.06
C THR A 71 -3.76 19.37 -50.66
N ARG A 72 -5.03 19.56 -51.04
CA ARG A 72 -5.79 20.78 -50.70
C ARG A 72 -6.02 20.86 -49.19
N HIS A 73 -6.01 22.06 -48.64
CA HIS A 73 -6.34 22.34 -47.24
C HIS A 73 -7.11 23.65 -47.21
N GLU A 74 -8.10 23.73 -46.33
CA GLU A 74 -8.93 24.91 -46.10
C GLU A 74 -8.76 25.44 -44.67
N GLY A 75 -8.16 24.63 -43.78
CA GLY A 75 -7.73 25.00 -42.44
C GLY A 75 -6.21 25.15 -42.34
N PHE A 76 -5.61 24.53 -41.32
CA PHE A 76 -4.17 24.60 -41.09
C PHE A 76 -3.36 23.93 -42.21
N LYS A 77 -2.29 24.60 -42.65
CA LYS A 77 -1.37 24.08 -43.67
C LYS A 77 -0.16 23.42 -43.00
N HIS A 78 -0.16 22.09 -42.99
CA HIS A 78 0.98 21.32 -42.50
C HIS A 78 2.20 21.46 -43.41
N SER A 79 3.36 21.73 -42.81
CA SER A 79 4.63 21.81 -43.54
C SER A 79 5.13 20.44 -44.02
N SER A 80 4.56 19.34 -43.51
CA SER A 80 4.82 17.97 -43.93
C SER A 80 4.23 17.58 -45.28
N ILE A 81 3.23 18.29 -45.80
CA ILE A 81 2.54 17.94 -47.06
C ILE A 81 3.53 17.64 -48.21
N PRO A 82 4.54 18.49 -48.51
CA PRO A 82 5.52 18.23 -49.56
C PRO A 82 6.41 17.00 -49.30
N TYR A 83 6.74 16.72 -48.04
CA TYR A 83 7.54 15.55 -47.64
C TYR A 83 6.75 14.26 -47.84
N ALA A 84 5.49 14.25 -47.38
CA ALA A 84 4.57 13.15 -47.59
C ALA A 84 4.35 12.87 -49.08
N THR A 85 4.04 13.89 -49.88
CA THR A 85 3.86 13.74 -51.34
C THR A 85 5.10 13.12 -51.96
N ARG A 86 6.29 13.65 -51.64
CA ARG A 86 7.53 13.14 -52.23
C ARG A 86 7.84 11.70 -51.80
N ALA A 87 7.57 11.35 -50.55
CA ALA A 87 7.75 9.98 -50.06
C ALA A 87 6.82 8.98 -50.75
N ILE A 88 5.54 9.33 -50.92
CA ILE A 88 4.58 8.47 -51.59
C ILE A 88 4.91 8.30 -53.08
N GLU A 89 5.35 9.36 -53.77
CA GLU A 89 5.85 9.30 -55.15
C GLU A 89 7.05 8.36 -55.30
N LEU A 90 8.10 8.59 -54.51
CA LEU A 90 9.33 7.77 -54.55
C LEU A 90 9.05 6.32 -54.21
N MET A 91 8.19 6.08 -53.21
CA MET A 91 7.79 4.74 -52.81
C MET A 91 7.06 4.02 -53.94
N GLY A 92 6.11 4.66 -54.61
CA GLY A 92 5.42 4.08 -55.78
C GLY A 92 6.39 3.78 -56.94
N GLN A 93 7.32 4.70 -57.22
CA GLN A 93 8.35 4.55 -58.25
C GLN A 93 9.33 3.40 -57.96
N LYS A 94 9.82 3.32 -56.72
CA LYS A 94 10.84 2.34 -56.30
C LYS A 94 10.27 0.92 -56.25
N THR A 95 9.06 0.79 -55.73
CA THR A 95 8.41 -0.52 -55.52
C THR A 95 7.62 -1.01 -56.73
N GLY A 96 7.24 -0.10 -57.65
CA GLY A 96 6.30 -0.39 -58.73
C GLY A 96 4.86 -0.61 -58.26
N ALA A 97 4.54 -0.30 -57.00
CA ALA A 97 3.22 -0.61 -56.43
C ALA A 97 2.07 0.21 -57.05
N TYR A 98 2.34 1.47 -57.42
CA TYR A 98 1.35 2.40 -57.96
C TYR A 98 2.01 3.60 -58.65
N GLU A 99 1.27 4.24 -59.56
CA GLU A 99 1.56 5.55 -60.14
C GLU A 99 0.83 6.64 -59.33
N VAL A 100 1.54 7.73 -59.02
CA VAL A 100 0.98 8.86 -58.26
C VAL A 100 0.53 9.98 -59.19
N VAL A 101 -0.67 10.51 -58.96
CA VAL A 101 -1.14 11.78 -59.52
C VAL A 101 -1.42 12.74 -58.38
N VAL A 102 -0.70 13.85 -58.33
CA VAL A 102 -0.87 14.86 -57.28
C VAL A 102 -1.89 15.91 -57.75
N SER A 103 -2.88 16.20 -56.91
CA SER A 103 -3.86 17.24 -57.18
C SER A 103 -4.22 18.04 -55.93
N LYS A 104 -4.70 19.26 -56.16
CA LYS A 104 -5.37 20.11 -55.18
C LYS A 104 -6.72 20.63 -55.70
N ASP A 105 -7.11 20.21 -56.90
CA ASP A 105 -8.35 20.65 -57.53
C ASP A 105 -9.50 19.72 -57.13
N MET A 106 -10.58 20.30 -56.60
CA MET A 106 -11.78 19.56 -56.21
C MET A 106 -12.47 18.89 -57.40
N SER A 107 -12.24 19.37 -58.63
CA SER A 107 -12.72 18.72 -59.86
C SER A 107 -12.21 17.27 -60.02
N SER A 108 -11.11 16.91 -59.33
CA SER A 108 -10.60 15.53 -59.28
C SER A 108 -11.61 14.53 -58.70
N PHE A 109 -12.59 15.01 -57.92
CA PHE A 109 -13.66 14.20 -57.34
C PHE A 109 -14.91 14.13 -58.21
N SER A 110 -14.93 14.73 -59.42
CA SER A 110 -16.03 14.49 -60.36
C SER A 110 -16.05 13.00 -60.76
N PRO A 111 -17.21 12.41 -61.05
CA PRO A 111 -17.29 10.99 -61.40
C PRO A 111 -16.31 10.57 -62.52
N GLU A 112 -16.16 11.40 -63.55
CA GLU A 112 -15.29 11.12 -64.71
C GLU A 112 -13.82 11.18 -64.33
N ASN A 113 -13.41 12.19 -63.56
CA ASN A 113 -12.03 12.38 -63.16
C ASN A 113 -11.61 11.39 -62.07
N LEU A 114 -12.51 11.03 -61.16
CA LEU A 114 -12.22 10.14 -60.05
C LEU A 114 -12.10 8.68 -60.52
N ALA A 115 -12.85 8.29 -61.56
CA ALA A 115 -12.89 6.93 -62.10
C ALA A 115 -11.53 6.42 -62.64
N GLN A 116 -10.59 7.30 -62.94
CA GLN A 116 -9.24 6.91 -63.39
C GLN A 116 -8.33 6.40 -62.26
N PHE A 117 -8.75 6.57 -61.00
CA PHE A 117 -7.96 6.21 -59.82
C PHE A 117 -8.46 4.92 -59.18
N ASP A 118 -7.57 4.27 -58.45
CA ASP A 118 -7.88 3.08 -57.64
C ASP A 118 -7.99 3.39 -56.16
N ALA A 119 -7.35 4.48 -55.71
CA ALA A 119 -7.50 5.00 -54.36
C ALA A 119 -7.24 6.52 -54.31
N VAL A 120 -7.76 7.15 -53.25
CA VAL A 120 -7.47 8.54 -52.89
C VAL A 120 -6.64 8.57 -51.62
N PHE A 121 -5.51 9.29 -51.65
CA PHE A 121 -4.64 9.55 -50.50
C PHE A 121 -4.86 11.00 -50.03
N PHE A 122 -5.51 11.15 -48.88
CA PHE A 122 -5.68 12.41 -48.16
C PHE A 122 -4.41 12.74 -47.39
N ASN A 123 -3.57 13.58 -48.01
CA ASN A 123 -2.31 14.03 -47.43
C ASN A 123 -2.52 15.25 -46.52
N ASN A 124 -2.64 15.00 -45.20
CA ASN A 124 -2.66 16.04 -44.16
C ASN A 124 -3.68 17.17 -44.43
N ASN A 125 -4.81 16.83 -45.07
CA ASN A 125 -5.83 17.81 -45.45
C ASN A 125 -6.57 18.29 -44.21
N THR A 126 -6.93 19.57 -44.15
CA THR A 126 -7.71 20.13 -43.05
C THR A 126 -8.93 20.86 -43.59
N GLN A 127 -10.07 20.62 -42.95
CA GLN A 127 -11.36 21.28 -43.17
C GLN A 127 -11.84 21.31 -44.63
N LEU A 128 -11.57 20.26 -45.40
CA LEU A 128 -11.94 20.17 -46.81
C LEU A 128 -13.41 20.51 -47.05
N LYS A 129 -13.63 21.45 -47.98
CA LYS A 129 -14.96 21.91 -48.38
C LYS A 129 -15.52 21.09 -49.54
N PHE A 130 -16.12 19.95 -49.21
CA PHE A 130 -17.01 19.24 -50.14
C PHE A 130 -18.38 19.93 -50.14
N GLU A 131 -18.51 21.11 -50.77
CA GLU A 131 -19.80 21.83 -50.83
C GLU A 131 -20.74 21.25 -51.89
N ASP A 132 -20.18 20.72 -52.98
CA ASP A 132 -20.93 20.13 -54.09
C ASP A 132 -21.41 18.70 -53.72
N PRO A 133 -22.74 18.44 -53.67
CA PRO A 133 -23.30 17.12 -53.41
C PRO A 133 -22.87 16.04 -54.42
N VAL A 134 -22.58 16.42 -55.67
CA VAL A 134 -22.13 15.47 -56.70
C VAL A 134 -20.75 14.94 -56.37
N LEU A 135 -19.82 15.80 -55.94
CA LEU A 135 -18.49 15.40 -55.52
C LEU A 135 -18.54 14.54 -54.25
N ARG A 136 -19.47 14.85 -53.34
CA ARG A 136 -19.73 14.04 -52.15
C ARG A 136 -20.13 12.62 -52.53
N GLN A 137 -21.16 12.51 -53.36
CA GLN A 137 -21.70 11.22 -53.77
C GLN A 137 -20.68 10.42 -54.58
N SER A 138 -19.96 11.08 -55.49
CA SER A 138 -18.88 10.48 -56.30
C SER A 138 -17.83 9.79 -55.42
N LEU A 139 -17.36 10.44 -54.35
CA LEU A 139 -16.39 9.82 -53.43
C LEU A 139 -17.00 8.62 -52.67
N LEU A 140 -18.24 8.72 -52.20
CA LEU A 140 -18.89 7.61 -51.50
C LEU A 140 -19.11 6.41 -52.43
N ASP A 141 -19.56 6.64 -53.66
CA ASP A 141 -19.79 5.60 -54.66
C ASP A 141 -18.48 4.97 -55.11
N PHE A 142 -17.41 5.78 -55.26
CA PHE A 142 -16.07 5.30 -55.54
C PHE A 142 -15.61 4.28 -54.50
N VAL A 143 -15.72 4.63 -53.21
CA VAL A 143 -15.31 3.71 -52.13
C VAL A 143 -16.28 2.52 -52.04
N LYS A 144 -17.59 2.75 -51.99
CA LYS A 144 -18.58 1.66 -51.92
C LYS A 144 -18.49 0.69 -53.09
N GLY A 145 -18.07 1.17 -54.26
CA GLY A 145 -17.82 0.41 -55.49
C GLY A 145 -16.53 -0.40 -55.50
N GLY A 146 -15.74 -0.36 -54.42
CA GLY A 146 -14.57 -1.22 -54.25
C GLY A 146 -13.23 -0.51 -54.36
N LYS A 147 -13.18 0.81 -54.46
CA LYS A 147 -11.93 1.58 -54.48
C LYS A 147 -11.48 2.00 -53.08
N GLY A 148 -10.26 2.52 -52.99
CA GLY A 148 -9.59 2.77 -51.71
C GLY A 148 -9.62 4.22 -51.23
N VAL A 149 -9.56 4.42 -49.92
CA VAL A 149 -9.19 5.71 -49.30
C VAL A 149 -8.06 5.48 -48.31
N VAL A 150 -7.06 6.35 -48.37
CA VAL A 150 -5.98 6.44 -47.41
C VAL A 150 -6.00 7.83 -46.78
N GLY A 151 -6.00 7.91 -45.46
CA GLY A 151 -5.86 9.17 -44.73
C GLY A 151 -4.65 9.14 -43.83
N ILE A 152 -3.86 10.22 -43.84
CA ILE A 152 -2.78 10.40 -42.86
C ILE A 152 -2.98 11.64 -42.00
N HIS A 153 -2.57 11.55 -40.74
CA HIS A 153 -2.53 12.62 -39.74
C HIS A 153 -3.81 13.46 -39.72
N ALA A 154 -3.80 14.64 -40.35
CA ALA A 154 -4.93 15.55 -40.35
C ALA A 154 -6.13 15.12 -41.20
N ALA A 155 -6.08 13.97 -41.89
CA ALA A 155 -7.22 13.48 -42.67
C ALA A 155 -8.54 13.33 -41.86
N THR A 156 -8.48 13.16 -40.53
CA THR A 156 -9.64 13.16 -39.63
C THR A 156 -10.12 14.55 -39.21
N ASP A 157 -9.36 15.61 -39.48
CA ASP A 157 -9.78 17.03 -39.38
C ASP A 157 -10.62 17.45 -40.62
N ASN A 158 -11.48 16.55 -41.10
CA ASN A 158 -12.35 16.77 -42.25
C ASN A 158 -13.77 16.21 -41.98
N PHE A 159 -14.72 16.50 -42.87
CA PHE A 159 -16.06 15.89 -42.89
C PHE A 159 -16.98 16.16 -41.70
N TYR A 160 -16.71 17.18 -40.88
CA TYR A 160 -17.53 17.56 -39.73
C TYR A 160 -19.04 17.70 -40.01
N ASN A 161 -19.39 18.17 -41.21
CA ASN A 161 -20.78 18.39 -41.64
C ASN A 161 -21.27 17.34 -42.66
N TRP A 162 -20.61 16.18 -42.68
CA TRP A 162 -20.91 15.09 -43.62
C TRP A 162 -20.77 13.73 -42.91
N PRO A 163 -21.82 13.29 -42.20
CA PRO A 163 -21.78 12.09 -41.36
C PRO A 163 -21.30 10.82 -42.09
N GLU A 164 -21.71 10.62 -43.34
CA GLU A 164 -21.34 9.43 -44.12
C GLU A 164 -19.84 9.39 -44.43
N ALA A 165 -19.21 10.53 -44.72
CA ALA A 165 -17.77 10.58 -44.94
C ALA A 165 -16.97 10.53 -43.63
N ALA A 166 -17.50 11.11 -42.54
CA ALA A 166 -16.93 10.94 -41.20
C ALA A 166 -16.95 9.47 -40.77
N GLU A 167 -18.06 8.77 -41.05
CA GLU A 167 -18.18 7.32 -40.85
C GLU A 167 -17.18 6.57 -41.72
N MET A 168 -17.12 6.85 -43.03
CA MET A 168 -16.15 6.24 -43.93
C MET A 168 -14.70 6.39 -43.45
N MET A 169 -14.30 7.58 -43.00
CA MET A 169 -12.96 7.82 -42.45
C MET A 169 -12.74 7.11 -41.10
N GLY A 170 -13.82 6.93 -40.33
CA GLY A 170 -13.82 6.21 -39.07
C GLY A 170 -13.68 7.08 -37.83
N GLY A 171 -13.55 8.39 -37.96
CA GLY A 171 -13.42 9.29 -36.82
C GLY A 171 -13.27 10.75 -37.22
N LEU A 172 -13.49 11.63 -36.25
CA LEU A 172 -13.31 13.07 -36.39
C LEU A 172 -12.26 13.56 -35.39
N PHE A 173 -11.48 14.55 -35.78
CA PHE A 173 -10.54 15.22 -34.88
C PHE A 173 -11.24 15.88 -33.67
N ASP A 174 -10.61 15.77 -32.50
CA ASP A 174 -11.09 16.33 -31.22
C ASP A 174 -9.95 16.91 -30.35
N GLY A 175 -8.86 17.35 -30.98
CA GLY A 175 -7.70 17.94 -30.31
C GLY A 175 -6.42 17.10 -30.45
N HIS A 176 -5.31 17.63 -29.96
CA HIS A 176 -3.97 17.01 -30.07
C HIS A 176 -3.17 17.15 -28.75
N PRO A 177 -3.55 16.48 -27.65
CA PRO A 177 -2.81 16.56 -26.37
C PRO A 177 -1.33 16.16 -26.47
N TRP A 178 -1.04 15.27 -27.42
CA TRP A 178 0.29 14.75 -27.70
C TRP A 178 0.92 15.55 -28.85
N ASN A 179 1.55 16.68 -28.49
CA ASN A 179 2.11 17.65 -29.43
C ASN A 179 3.35 17.14 -30.20
N SER A 180 3.69 17.84 -31.28
CA SER A 180 4.79 17.53 -32.21
C SER A 180 6.19 17.46 -31.59
N ASP A 181 6.43 18.09 -30.44
CA ASP A 181 7.72 18.13 -29.74
C ASP A 181 7.91 17.00 -28.72
N GLY A 182 6.86 16.24 -28.39
CA GLY A 182 6.93 15.12 -27.46
C GLY A 182 7.23 13.78 -28.13
N THR A 183 7.65 12.80 -27.33
CA THR A 183 7.90 11.43 -27.77
C THR A 183 6.95 10.49 -27.04
N TRP A 184 6.07 9.84 -27.79
CA TRP A 184 4.89 9.16 -27.28
C TRP A 184 5.01 7.64 -27.44
N ALA A 185 4.56 6.90 -26.44
CA ALA A 185 4.56 5.44 -26.49
C ALA A 185 3.37 4.93 -27.29
N VAL A 186 3.63 4.03 -28.23
CA VAL A 186 2.65 3.40 -29.12
C VAL A 186 2.64 1.91 -28.82
N LYS A 187 1.45 1.36 -28.57
CA LYS A 187 1.24 -0.07 -28.53
C LYS A 187 0.71 -0.57 -29.87
N ILE A 188 1.03 -1.81 -30.19
CA ILE A 188 0.47 -2.52 -31.35
C ILE A 188 -0.75 -3.30 -30.83
N ASP A 189 -1.94 -2.93 -31.27
CA ASP A 189 -3.19 -3.60 -30.87
C ASP A 189 -3.37 -4.95 -31.59
N ASP A 190 -2.78 -5.10 -32.79
CA ASP A 190 -2.88 -6.32 -33.60
C ASP A 190 -1.51 -6.68 -34.19
N PRO A 191 -0.62 -7.34 -33.42
CA PRO A 191 0.77 -7.62 -33.82
C PRO A 191 0.90 -8.62 -34.98
N ASP A 192 -0.11 -9.47 -35.18
CA ASP A 192 -0.13 -10.47 -36.25
C ASP A 192 -0.74 -9.92 -37.56
N HIS A 193 -1.26 -8.68 -37.55
CA HIS A 193 -1.85 -8.08 -38.73
C HIS A 193 -0.79 -7.81 -39.81
N PRO A 194 -1.05 -8.08 -41.10
CA PRO A 194 -0.07 -7.83 -42.16
C PRO A 194 0.44 -6.39 -42.22
N LEU A 195 -0.41 -5.40 -41.89
CA LEU A 195 -0.03 -3.98 -41.92
C LEU A 195 0.82 -3.55 -40.72
N THR A 196 0.94 -4.35 -39.65
CA THR A 196 1.77 -4.02 -38.47
C THR A 196 3.10 -4.75 -38.47
N ALA A 197 3.35 -5.63 -39.45
CA ALA A 197 4.58 -6.42 -39.57
C ALA A 197 5.87 -5.57 -39.56
N ALA A 198 5.81 -4.34 -40.05
CA ALA A 198 6.92 -3.39 -40.05
C ALA A 198 7.46 -3.06 -38.64
N PHE A 199 6.65 -3.26 -37.60
CA PHE A 199 6.99 -2.95 -36.20
C PHE A 199 7.41 -4.20 -35.39
N GLN A 200 7.50 -5.37 -36.01
CA GLN A 200 8.05 -6.60 -35.42
C GLN A 200 7.37 -7.05 -34.11
N GLY A 201 6.09 -6.70 -33.91
CA GLY A 201 5.30 -7.11 -32.75
C GLY A 201 5.61 -6.37 -31.45
N GLU A 202 6.53 -5.42 -31.43
CA GLU A 202 6.91 -4.65 -30.24
C GLU A 202 6.36 -3.22 -30.27
N GLY A 203 5.84 -2.75 -29.14
CA GLY A 203 5.49 -1.33 -28.97
C GLY A 203 6.71 -0.43 -29.14
N PHE A 204 6.51 0.80 -29.60
CA PHE A 204 7.60 1.73 -29.93
C PHE A 204 7.31 3.14 -29.42
N LYS A 205 8.34 3.99 -29.36
CA LYS A 205 8.19 5.42 -29.08
C LYS A 205 8.41 6.24 -30.34
N ILE A 206 7.59 7.26 -30.55
CA ILE A 206 7.66 8.11 -31.75
C ILE A 206 7.51 9.59 -31.41
N ASN A 207 8.32 10.43 -32.06
CA ASN A 207 8.23 11.88 -31.95
C ASN A 207 7.30 12.43 -33.04
N ASP A 208 6.05 12.65 -32.71
CA ASP A 208 5.06 13.20 -33.65
C ASP A 208 3.91 13.89 -32.93
N GLU A 209 3.02 14.56 -33.68
CA GLU A 209 1.74 15.02 -33.14
C GLU A 209 0.65 13.95 -33.33
N ILE A 210 0.01 13.51 -32.23
CA ILE A 210 -1.04 12.48 -32.25
C ILE A 210 -2.40 13.09 -31.98
N TYR A 211 -3.35 12.79 -32.88
CA TYR A 211 -4.71 13.30 -32.79
C TYR A 211 -5.56 12.47 -31.86
N ARG A 212 -6.28 13.16 -30.98
CA ARG A 212 -7.44 12.61 -30.30
C ARG A 212 -8.60 12.59 -31.28
N THR A 213 -9.32 11.48 -31.32
CA THR A 213 -10.49 11.29 -32.17
C THR A 213 -11.77 11.18 -31.35
N LYS A 214 -12.88 11.66 -31.91
CA LYS A 214 -14.23 11.48 -31.36
C LYS A 214 -15.12 10.72 -32.33
N ALA A 215 -16.37 10.52 -31.93
CA ALA A 215 -17.43 9.91 -32.74
C ALA A 215 -17.37 10.41 -34.21
N PRO A 216 -17.49 9.51 -35.20
CA PRO A 216 -17.94 8.12 -35.09
C PRO A 216 -16.86 7.07 -34.74
N TYR A 217 -15.70 7.48 -34.23
CA TYR A 217 -14.68 6.54 -33.73
C TYR A 217 -15.26 5.54 -32.73
N SER A 218 -15.12 4.26 -33.04
CA SER A 218 -15.43 3.14 -32.16
C SER A 218 -14.77 1.85 -32.65
N ARG A 219 -14.20 1.08 -31.72
CA ARG A 219 -13.71 -0.29 -31.98
C ARG A 219 -14.83 -1.26 -32.40
N GLU A 220 -16.10 -0.85 -32.26
CA GLU A 220 -17.26 -1.55 -32.84
C GLU A 220 -17.23 -1.59 -34.38
N ASN A 221 -16.62 -0.58 -35.02
CA ASN A 221 -16.71 -0.38 -36.47
C ASN A 221 -15.35 -0.39 -37.17
N LEU A 222 -14.25 -0.38 -36.40
CA LEU A 222 -12.89 -0.25 -36.90
C LEU A 222 -12.03 -1.42 -36.42
N ARG A 223 -11.12 -1.88 -37.29
CA ARG A 223 -9.99 -2.69 -36.87
C ARG A 223 -8.84 -1.76 -36.50
N VAL A 224 -8.67 -1.51 -35.20
CA VAL A 224 -7.56 -0.71 -34.69
C VAL A 224 -6.28 -1.54 -34.73
N LEU A 225 -5.23 -0.97 -35.34
CA LEU A 225 -3.93 -1.62 -35.53
C LEU A 225 -2.89 -1.10 -34.52
N LEU A 226 -2.91 0.21 -34.28
CA LEU A 226 -2.00 0.91 -33.39
C LEU A 226 -2.80 1.89 -32.52
N SER A 227 -2.39 2.07 -31.27
CA SER A 227 -2.93 3.11 -30.38
C SER A 227 -1.86 3.59 -29.41
N LEU A 228 -2.09 4.72 -28.75
CA LEU A 228 -1.22 5.16 -27.68
C LEU A 228 -1.24 4.15 -26.52
N ASP A 229 -0.06 3.85 -25.98
CA ASP A 229 0.05 3.11 -24.74
C ASP A 229 -0.26 4.04 -23.56
N MET A 230 -1.54 4.08 -23.17
CA MET A 230 -2.00 4.89 -22.04
C MET A 230 -1.53 4.35 -20.68
N ALA A 231 -0.78 3.24 -20.61
CA ALA A 231 -0.08 2.84 -19.39
C ALA A 231 1.28 3.56 -19.23
N ASP A 232 1.87 4.07 -20.31
CA ASP A 232 3.11 4.83 -20.24
C ASP A 232 2.85 6.22 -19.63
N THR A 233 3.65 6.56 -18.62
CA THR A 233 3.56 7.84 -17.90
C THR A 233 3.81 9.05 -18.80
N THR A 234 4.55 8.93 -19.91
CA THR A 234 4.74 10.04 -20.85
C THR A 234 3.43 10.42 -21.53
N ASN A 235 2.61 9.43 -21.87
CA ASN A 235 1.33 9.65 -22.53
C ASN A 235 0.29 10.17 -21.54
N LEU A 236 0.25 9.60 -20.33
CA LEU A 236 -0.67 10.01 -19.27
C LEU A 236 -0.44 11.44 -18.77
N ASN A 237 0.82 11.87 -18.70
CA ASN A 237 1.20 13.19 -18.19
C ASN A 237 1.24 14.26 -19.28
N ALA A 238 0.88 13.93 -20.53
CA ALA A 238 0.78 14.93 -21.58
C ALA A 238 -0.26 15.99 -21.22
N LYS A 239 -0.01 17.23 -21.63
CA LYS A 239 -0.87 18.35 -21.30
C LYS A 239 -2.25 18.17 -21.95
N ASP A 240 -3.31 18.53 -21.24
CA ASP A 240 -4.69 18.50 -21.72
C ASP A 240 -5.28 17.10 -22.00
N VAL A 241 -4.64 16.02 -21.50
CA VAL A 241 -5.21 14.67 -21.45
C VAL A 241 -6.41 14.64 -20.50
N ARG A 242 -7.53 14.09 -20.96
CA ARG A 242 -8.79 13.95 -20.21
C ARG A 242 -8.84 12.57 -19.54
N PRO A 243 -9.53 12.43 -18.40
CA PRO A 243 -9.80 11.12 -17.80
C PRO A 243 -10.49 10.13 -18.75
N SER A 244 -11.20 10.63 -19.77
CA SER A 244 -11.89 9.83 -20.79
C SER A 244 -10.97 9.33 -21.92
N ASP A 245 -9.73 9.82 -22.04
CA ASP A 245 -8.82 9.45 -23.15
C ASP A 245 -8.10 8.13 -22.86
N LYS A 246 -8.87 7.06 -22.63
CA LYS A 246 -8.33 5.73 -22.30
C LYS A 246 -8.04 4.89 -23.55
N ASP A 247 -8.61 5.27 -24.69
CA ASP A 247 -8.42 4.61 -25.98
C ASP A 247 -8.20 5.66 -27.06
N VAL A 248 -6.99 5.70 -27.62
CA VAL A 248 -6.57 6.69 -28.62
C VAL A 248 -5.89 5.96 -29.77
N ALA A 249 -6.69 5.57 -30.76
CA ALA A 249 -6.17 4.90 -31.95
C ALA A 249 -5.28 5.82 -32.78
N ILE A 250 -4.15 5.27 -33.21
CA ILE A 250 -3.20 5.89 -34.13
C ILE A 250 -3.46 5.38 -35.53
N SER A 251 -3.69 4.09 -35.73
CA SER A 251 -3.97 3.54 -37.05
C SER A 251 -5.10 2.52 -37.02
N TRP A 252 -5.91 2.51 -38.07
CA TRP A 252 -6.97 1.53 -38.26
C TRP A 252 -7.23 1.25 -39.74
N VAL A 253 -7.86 0.11 -39.98
CA VAL A 253 -8.50 -0.22 -41.25
C VAL A 253 -9.99 -0.48 -41.05
N ARG A 254 -10.75 -0.30 -42.13
CA ARG A 254 -12.14 -0.76 -42.21
C ARG A 254 -12.56 -1.04 -43.65
N SER A 255 -13.59 -1.87 -43.78
CA SER A 255 -14.40 -1.92 -45.00
C SER A 255 -15.47 -0.83 -44.98
N TYR A 256 -15.78 -0.27 -46.16
CA TYR A 256 -16.89 0.65 -46.36
C TYR A 256 -17.57 0.38 -47.70
N GLY A 257 -18.74 -0.28 -47.66
CA GLY A 257 -19.26 -0.99 -48.84
C GLY A 257 -18.27 -2.08 -49.28
N GLN A 258 -17.91 -2.12 -50.56
CA GLN A 258 -16.87 -3.02 -51.06
C GLN A 258 -15.45 -2.41 -50.96
N GLY A 259 -15.35 -1.14 -50.55
CA GLY A 259 -14.10 -0.39 -50.46
C GLY A 259 -13.30 -0.66 -49.21
N ARG A 260 -12.05 -0.18 -49.23
CA ARG A 260 -11.06 -0.38 -48.17
C ARG A 260 -10.52 0.98 -47.75
N VAL A 261 -10.60 1.26 -46.45
CA VAL A 261 -10.12 2.51 -45.86
C VAL A 261 -8.98 2.20 -44.90
N PHE A 262 -7.86 2.89 -45.08
CA PHE A 262 -6.73 2.88 -44.17
C PHE A 262 -6.51 4.29 -43.62
N TYR A 263 -6.33 4.40 -42.30
CA TYR A 263 -5.95 5.65 -41.67
C TYR A 263 -4.74 5.44 -40.75
N CYS A 264 -3.87 6.45 -40.70
CA CYS A 264 -2.80 6.54 -39.71
C CYS A 264 -2.58 7.99 -39.28
N SER A 265 -2.66 8.28 -37.98
CA SER A 265 -2.50 9.62 -37.39
C SER A 265 -1.07 10.14 -37.46
N LEU A 266 -0.11 9.28 -37.76
CA LEU A 266 1.29 9.68 -37.93
C LEU A 266 1.44 10.53 -39.22
N GLY A 267 2.34 11.50 -39.22
CA GLY A 267 2.67 12.31 -40.39
C GLY A 267 2.76 13.82 -40.20
N HIS A 268 2.76 14.33 -38.97
CA HIS A 268 2.95 15.77 -38.72
C HIS A 268 4.40 16.19 -38.94
N ASN A 269 5.34 15.49 -38.31
CA ASN A 269 6.76 15.80 -38.35
C ASN A 269 7.42 15.25 -39.62
N HIS A 270 8.34 16.05 -40.20
CA HIS A 270 8.97 15.72 -41.49
C HIS A 270 9.76 14.41 -41.44
N HIS A 271 10.36 14.11 -40.29
CA HIS A 271 11.23 12.95 -40.15
C HIS A 271 10.51 11.60 -40.20
N LEU A 272 9.18 11.59 -40.07
CA LEU A 272 8.38 10.39 -40.24
C LEU A 272 8.44 9.86 -41.67
N PHE A 273 8.69 10.73 -42.65
CA PHE A 273 8.78 10.37 -44.07
C PHE A 273 10.14 9.79 -44.47
N TRP A 274 11.07 9.63 -43.54
CA TRP A 274 12.28 8.80 -43.71
C TRP A 274 12.46 7.81 -42.55
N ASN A 275 11.37 7.46 -41.87
CA ASN A 275 11.35 6.34 -40.94
C ASN A 275 10.96 5.05 -41.70
N PRO A 276 11.85 4.05 -41.82
CA PRO A 276 11.58 2.85 -42.61
C PRO A 276 10.32 2.09 -42.19
N ALA A 277 10.04 1.98 -40.89
CA ALA A 277 8.87 1.26 -40.39
C ALA A 277 7.57 2.00 -40.71
N VAL A 278 7.55 3.33 -40.57
CA VAL A 278 6.39 4.16 -40.92
C VAL A 278 6.13 4.14 -42.43
N LEU A 279 7.17 4.27 -43.25
CA LEU A 279 7.02 4.18 -44.71
C LEU A 279 6.54 2.80 -45.17
N ARG A 280 7.01 1.72 -44.53
CA ARG A 280 6.51 0.38 -44.80
C ARG A 280 5.04 0.23 -44.40
N HIS A 281 4.65 0.74 -43.23
CA HIS A 281 3.27 0.74 -42.77
C HIS A 281 2.34 1.53 -43.73
N TYR A 282 2.79 2.67 -44.27
CA TYR A 282 2.06 3.39 -45.31
C TYR A 282 1.94 2.62 -46.61
N LEU A 283 3.02 1.96 -47.07
CA LEU A 283 2.96 1.12 -48.26
C LEU A 283 1.91 0.02 -48.08
N ASP A 284 1.96 -0.71 -46.96
CA ASP A 284 1.05 -1.80 -46.65
C ASP A 284 -0.41 -1.30 -46.61
N GLY A 285 -0.64 -0.16 -45.95
CA GLY A 285 -1.95 0.49 -45.91
C GLY A 285 -2.45 0.98 -47.27
N ILE A 286 -1.58 1.51 -48.13
CA ILE A 286 -1.92 1.90 -49.50
C ILE A 286 -2.25 0.65 -50.35
N GLN A 287 -1.44 -0.41 -50.27
CA GLN A 287 -1.70 -1.65 -51.00
C GLN A 287 -2.98 -2.34 -50.52
N PHE A 288 -3.31 -2.24 -49.24
CA PHE A 288 -4.61 -2.65 -48.72
C PHE A 288 -5.75 -1.83 -49.33
N ALA A 289 -5.66 -0.50 -49.33
CA ALA A 289 -6.68 0.37 -49.92
C ALA A 289 -6.89 0.08 -51.43
N LEU A 290 -5.79 -0.12 -52.17
CA LEU A 290 -5.80 -0.50 -53.59
C LEU A 290 -6.38 -1.91 -53.82
N GLY A 291 -6.33 -2.78 -52.81
CA GLY A 291 -6.81 -4.17 -52.87
C GLY A 291 -5.78 -5.17 -53.37
N ASP A 292 -4.49 -4.82 -53.33
CA ASP A 292 -3.38 -5.71 -53.68
C ASP A 292 -2.91 -6.53 -52.47
N LEU A 293 -2.91 -5.92 -51.28
CA LEU A 293 -2.60 -6.62 -50.02
C LEU A 293 -3.89 -7.04 -49.31
N ALA A 294 -4.14 -8.35 -49.27
CA ALA A 294 -5.25 -8.90 -48.51
C ALA A 294 -4.99 -8.76 -47.00
N ALA A 295 -5.90 -8.09 -46.30
CA ALA A 295 -5.89 -7.99 -44.85
C ALA A 295 -7.33 -8.01 -44.34
N ASP A 296 -7.55 -8.63 -43.19
CA ASP A 296 -8.87 -8.73 -42.58
C ASP A 296 -9.24 -7.38 -41.95
N ALA A 297 -10.42 -6.85 -42.25
CA ALA A 297 -10.90 -5.56 -41.75
C ALA A 297 -12.04 -5.71 -40.71
N THR A 298 -12.22 -6.92 -40.17
CA THR A 298 -13.19 -7.20 -39.10
C THR A 298 -12.96 -6.26 -37.90
N PRO A 299 -14.00 -5.58 -37.39
CA PRO A 299 -13.84 -4.68 -36.26
C PRO A 299 -13.23 -5.35 -35.02
N SER A 300 -12.43 -4.59 -34.27
CA SER A 300 -11.71 -5.13 -33.10
C SER A 300 -12.65 -5.70 -32.04
N LEU A 301 -13.85 -5.12 -31.85
CA LEU A 301 -14.85 -5.69 -30.95
C LEU A 301 -15.32 -7.08 -31.41
N ASP A 302 -15.59 -7.28 -32.70
CA ASP A 302 -16.08 -8.56 -33.21
C ASP A 302 -15.05 -9.68 -33.04
N ILE A 303 -13.75 -9.36 -33.22
CA ILE A 303 -12.64 -10.28 -32.95
C ILE A 303 -12.62 -10.66 -31.46
N ALA A 304 -12.66 -9.67 -30.56
CA ALA A 304 -12.64 -9.90 -29.11
C ALA A 304 -13.86 -10.69 -28.62
N LEU A 305 -15.04 -10.41 -29.18
CA LEU A 305 -16.29 -11.12 -28.92
C LEU A 305 -16.21 -12.59 -29.36
N ALA A 306 -15.75 -12.86 -30.59
CA ALA A 306 -15.60 -14.21 -31.10
C ALA A 306 -14.58 -15.02 -30.29
N ALA A 307 -13.43 -14.42 -29.97
CA ALA A 307 -12.40 -15.06 -29.15
C ALA A 307 -12.89 -15.32 -27.72
N THR A 308 -13.65 -14.40 -27.12
CA THR A 308 -14.30 -14.61 -25.82
C THR A 308 -15.35 -15.72 -25.87
N ALA A 309 -16.14 -15.79 -26.94
CA ALA A 309 -17.17 -16.82 -27.11
C ALA A 309 -16.56 -18.23 -27.22
N ALA A 310 -15.38 -18.35 -27.82
CA ALA A 310 -14.64 -19.60 -28.00
C ALA A 310 -13.69 -19.95 -26.83
N TYR A 311 -13.50 -19.04 -25.86
CA TYR A 311 -12.53 -19.20 -24.78
C TYR A 311 -12.88 -20.39 -23.87
N GLU A 312 -11.90 -21.24 -23.56
CA GLU A 312 -12.05 -22.35 -22.61
C GLU A 312 -11.17 -22.17 -21.36
N TYR A 313 -11.58 -22.79 -20.25
CA TYR A 313 -10.79 -22.74 -19.01
C TYR A 313 -9.37 -23.29 -19.23
N GLY A 314 -8.38 -22.58 -18.70
CA GLY A 314 -6.96 -22.96 -18.80
C GLY A 314 -6.22 -22.38 -20.01
N GLN A 315 -6.92 -21.74 -20.95
CA GLN A 315 -6.29 -20.97 -22.04
C GLN A 315 -5.71 -19.63 -21.54
N SER A 316 -4.87 -18.99 -22.37
CA SER A 316 -4.41 -17.62 -22.13
C SER A 316 -5.61 -16.69 -21.93
N ARG A 317 -5.53 -15.81 -20.94
CA ARG A 317 -6.61 -14.86 -20.60
C ARG A 317 -6.65 -13.64 -21.52
N GLU A 318 -5.72 -13.54 -22.46
CA GLU A 318 -5.59 -12.43 -23.38
C GLU A 318 -6.90 -12.06 -24.11
N PRO A 319 -7.70 -13.00 -24.67
CA PRO A 319 -8.99 -12.65 -25.27
C PRO A 319 -9.96 -11.96 -24.30
N LEU A 320 -9.95 -12.38 -23.03
CA LEU A 320 -10.80 -11.81 -22.00
C LEU A 320 -10.30 -10.44 -21.55
N THR A 321 -8.98 -10.25 -21.50
CA THR A 321 -8.36 -8.96 -21.21
C THR A 321 -8.71 -7.95 -22.29
N GLU A 322 -8.66 -8.34 -23.57
CA GLU A 322 -8.96 -7.45 -24.68
C GLU A 322 -10.41 -6.97 -24.66
N LEU A 323 -11.38 -7.90 -24.51
CA LEU A 323 -12.79 -7.50 -24.35
C LEU A 323 -12.99 -6.64 -23.09
N GLY A 324 -12.27 -6.94 -22.01
CA GLY A 324 -12.30 -6.13 -20.78
C GLY A 324 -11.82 -4.70 -20.99
N ASN A 325 -10.75 -4.50 -21.75
CA ASN A 325 -10.20 -3.18 -22.09
C ASN A 325 -11.17 -2.38 -22.96
N ILE A 326 -11.79 -3.02 -23.96
CA ILE A 326 -12.82 -2.40 -24.81
C ILE A 326 -14.03 -1.97 -23.97
N LEU A 327 -14.48 -2.80 -23.03
CA LEU A 327 -15.58 -2.43 -22.13
C LEU A 327 -15.20 -1.27 -21.20
N GLN A 328 -13.97 -1.27 -20.68
CA GLN A 328 -13.49 -0.22 -19.79
C GLN A 328 -13.40 1.13 -20.49
N SER A 329 -12.97 1.17 -21.76
CA SER A 329 -12.95 2.41 -22.53
C SER A 329 -14.36 2.93 -22.85
N ALA A 330 -15.35 2.04 -22.91
CA ALA A 330 -16.75 2.40 -23.13
C ALA A 330 -17.50 2.88 -21.88
N TYR A 331 -16.95 2.76 -20.65
CA TYR A 331 -17.69 3.04 -19.41
C TYR A 331 -18.26 4.47 -19.29
N ASP A 332 -17.60 5.44 -19.91
CA ASP A 332 -18.05 6.84 -19.89
C ASP A 332 -19.10 7.13 -21.00
N SER A 333 -19.50 6.11 -21.77
CA SER A 333 -20.44 6.19 -22.90
C SER A 333 -21.59 5.17 -22.77
N PRO A 334 -22.69 5.51 -22.07
CA PRO A 334 -23.82 4.60 -21.85
C PRO A 334 -24.43 4.05 -23.14
N GLU A 335 -24.46 4.84 -24.21
CA GLU A 335 -24.97 4.41 -25.52
C GLU A 335 -24.11 3.31 -26.16
N VAL A 336 -22.78 3.43 -26.05
CA VAL A 336 -21.82 2.42 -26.53
C VAL A 336 -21.95 1.15 -25.69
N LEU A 337 -21.96 1.27 -24.36
CA LEU A 337 -22.18 0.12 -23.47
C LEU A 337 -23.51 -0.56 -23.74
N GLY A 338 -24.58 0.19 -24.06
CA GLY A 338 -25.88 -0.36 -24.42
C GLY A 338 -25.78 -1.24 -25.68
N ARG A 339 -25.07 -0.80 -26.72
CA ARG A 339 -24.85 -1.61 -27.92
C ARG A 339 -23.98 -2.83 -27.66
N ILE A 340 -22.87 -2.67 -26.92
CA ILE A 340 -22.00 -3.81 -26.54
C ILE A 340 -22.79 -4.80 -25.69
N GLN A 341 -23.64 -4.33 -24.77
CA GLN A 341 -24.53 -5.17 -23.97
C GLN A 341 -25.36 -6.07 -24.88
N GLN A 342 -26.02 -5.51 -25.91
CA GLN A 342 -26.83 -6.31 -26.83
C GLN A 342 -26.02 -7.42 -27.51
N ARG A 343 -24.80 -7.11 -27.98
CA ARG A 343 -23.89 -8.11 -28.57
C ARG A 343 -23.48 -9.20 -27.57
N LEU A 344 -23.23 -8.84 -26.31
CA LEU A 344 -22.94 -9.81 -25.25
C LEU A 344 -24.14 -10.71 -24.92
N LEU A 345 -25.36 -10.14 -24.95
CA LEU A 345 -26.60 -10.88 -24.74
C LEU A 345 -26.90 -11.85 -25.88
N GLU A 346 -26.56 -11.50 -27.13
CA GLU A 346 -26.59 -12.41 -28.29
C GLU A 346 -25.63 -13.59 -28.08
N LEU A 347 -24.39 -13.32 -27.63
CA LEU A 347 -23.42 -14.38 -27.35
C LEU A 347 -23.87 -15.33 -26.23
N LEU A 348 -24.51 -14.83 -25.18
CA LEU A 348 -25.07 -15.69 -24.13
C LEU A 348 -26.13 -16.68 -24.66
N GLN A 349 -26.81 -16.33 -25.75
CA GLN A 349 -27.81 -17.17 -26.43
C GLN A 349 -27.22 -18.08 -27.52
N SER A 350 -25.93 -17.91 -27.84
CA SER A 350 -25.22 -18.70 -28.84
C SER A 350 -24.56 -19.96 -28.26
N GLU A 351 -23.84 -20.71 -29.11
CA GLU A 351 -22.99 -21.85 -28.74
C GLU A 351 -21.66 -21.43 -28.05
N ALA A 352 -21.58 -20.21 -27.50
CA ALA A 352 -20.44 -19.79 -26.69
C ALA A 352 -20.18 -20.77 -25.52
N THR A 353 -18.90 -20.99 -25.23
CA THR A 353 -18.43 -21.90 -24.19
C THR A 353 -18.93 -21.49 -22.80
N LEU A 354 -18.85 -22.40 -21.83
CA LEU A 354 -19.21 -22.08 -20.43
C LEU A 354 -18.29 -21.00 -19.84
N ALA A 355 -17.00 -21.05 -20.15
CA ALA A 355 -16.03 -20.07 -19.66
C ALA A 355 -16.28 -18.67 -20.26
N GLY A 356 -16.59 -18.60 -21.55
CA GLY A 356 -17.00 -17.37 -22.23
C GLY A 356 -18.28 -16.78 -21.61
N LYS A 357 -19.33 -17.60 -21.48
CA LYS A 357 -20.60 -17.17 -20.84
C LYS A 357 -20.40 -16.68 -19.41
N GLN A 358 -19.55 -17.35 -18.63
CA GLN A 358 -19.24 -16.92 -17.27
C GLN A 358 -18.56 -15.54 -17.24
N PHE A 359 -17.59 -15.30 -18.13
CA PHE A 359 -16.93 -14.00 -18.23
C PHE A 359 -17.94 -12.91 -18.63
N ILE A 360 -18.80 -13.17 -19.62
CA ILE A 360 -19.84 -12.25 -20.05
C ILE A 360 -20.78 -11.89 -18.88
N CYS A 361 -21.28 -12.88 -18.13
CA CYS A 361 -22.11 -12.62 -16.96
C CYS A 361 -21.38 -11.78 -15.90
N LYS A 362 -20.06 -11.97 -15.73
CA LYS A 362 -19.26 -11.14 -14.83
C LYS A 362 -19.20 -9.69 -15.31
N GLN A 363 -19.05 -9.44 -16.61
CA GLN A 363 -19.07 -8.10 -17.18
C GLN A 363 -20.45 -7.44 -17.01
N LEU A 364 -21.52 -8.17 -17.32
CA LEU A 364 -22.90 -7.69 -17.11
C LEU A 364 -23.22 -7.42 -15.64
N SER A 365 -22.50 -8.02 -14.69
CA SER A 365 -22.67 -7.69 -13.26
C SER A 365 -22.19 -6.29 -12.88
N ILE A 366 -21.39 -5.65 -13.75
CA ILE A 366 -20.79 -4.34 -13.52
C ILE A 366 -21.66 -3.24 -14.16
N PHE A 367 -22.09 -3.43 -15.41
CA PHE A 367 -22.83 -2.41 -16.17
C PHE A 367 -24.19 -2.86 -16.72
N GLY A 368 -24.60 -4.10 -16.45
CA GLY A 368 -25.84 -4.66 -16.98
C GLY A 368 -27.08 -3.90 -16.53
N THR A 369 -28.03 -3.71 -17.44
CA THR A 369 -29.32 -3.04 -17.18
C THR A 369 -30.48 -4.03 -17.10
N GLU A 370 -31.70 -3.54 -16.81
CA GLU A 370 -32.91 -4.38 -16.83
C GLU A 370 -33.14 -5.08 -18.20
N GLU A 371 -32.57 -4.55 -19.29
CA GLU A 371 -32.64 -5.18 -20.63
C GLU A 371 -31.94 -6.55 -20.68
N ALA A 372 -30.95 -6.80 -19.82
CA ALA A 372 -30.27 -8.10 -19.74
C ALA A 372 -31.12 -9.17 -19.05
N VAL A 373 -32.15 -8.78 -18.30
CA VAL A 373 -32.93 -9.67 -17.44
C VAL A 373 -33.63 -10.80 -18.22
N PRO A 374 -34.31 -10.56 -19.35
CA PRO A 374 -34.96 -11.63 -20.10
C PRO A 374 -34.00 -12.76 -20.51
N VAL A 375 -32.80 -12.41 -20.96
CA VAL A 375 -31.78 -13.37 -21.40
C VAL A 375 -31.19 -14.11 -20.20
N LEU A 376 -30.71 -13.39 -19.20
CA LEU A 376 -30.14 -13.99 -17.98
C LEU A 376 -31.17 -14.86 -17.23
N ALA A 377 -32.46 -14.52 -17.28
CA ALA A 377 -33.52 -15.31 -16.67
C ALA A 377 -33.66 -16.70 -17.29
N THR A 378 -33.39 -16.87 -18.59
CA THR A 378 -33.43 -18.20 -19.24
C THR A 378 -32.36 -19.14 -18.67
N MET A 379 -31.23 -18.59 -18.24
CA MET A 379 -30.08 -19.32 -17.71
C MET A 379 -30.26 -19.74 -16.23
N LEU A 380 -31.23 -19.16 -15.51
CA LEU A 380 -31.40 -19.36 -14.06
C LEU A 380 -31.72 -20.79 -13.65
N THR A 381 -32.32 -21.59 -14.53
CA THR A 381 -32.71 -22.98 -14.23
C THR A 381 -31.70 -24.02 -14.69
N GLY A 382 -30.69 -23.63 -15.47
CA GLY A 382 -29.65 -24.53 -15.97
C GLY A 382 -28.66 -24.93 -14.89
N ALA A 383 -28.29 -26.21 -14.84
CA ALA A 383 -27.40 -26.75 -13.80
C ALA A 383 -25.99 -26.12 -13.81
N THR A 384 -25.48 -25.74 -14.97
CA THR A 384 -24.15 -25.14 -15.16
C THR A 384 -24.19 -23.62 -15.31
N THR A 385 -25.34 -23.04 -15.66
CA THR A 385 -25.50 -21.61 -15.99
C THR A 385 -26.16 -20.78 -14.88
N SER A 386 -26.84 -21.42 -13.93
CA SER A 386 -27.60 -20.70 -12.89
C SER A 386 -26.71 -19.78 -12.06
N ASP A 387 -25.54 -20.25 -11.62
CA ASP A 387 -24.67 -19.47 -10.72
C ASP A 387 -24.09 -18.22 -11.41
N MET A 388 -23.67 -18.31 -12.67
CA MET A 388 -23.19 -17.14 -13.42
C MET A 388 -24.31 -16.14 -13.70
N ALA A 389 -25.51 -16.61 -14.05
CA ALA A 389 -26.67 -15.74 -14.28
C ALA A 389 -27.09 -15.02 -12.99
N ARG A 390 -27.12 -15.74 -11.87
CA ARG A 390 -27.37 -15.17 -10.53
C ARG A 390 -26.34 -14.12 -10.16
N TYR A 391 -25.06 -14.38 -10.43
CA TYR A 391 -23.98 -13.42 -10.13
C TYR A 391 -24.20 -12.07 -10.82
N ALA A 392 -24.64 -12.09 -12.08
CA ALA A 392 -25.02 -10.88 -12.82
C ALA A 392 -26.29 -10.25 -12.24
N LEU A 393 -27.38 -11.02 -12.20
CA LEU A 393 -28.71 -10.54 -11.82
C LEU A 393 -28.76 -9.96 -10.40
N GLU A 394 -28.05 -10.54 -9.43
CA GLU A 394 -28.02 -10.02 -8.05
C GLU A 394 -27.56 -8.55 -7.97
N ARG A 395 -26.71 -8.10 -8.91
CA ARG A 395 -26.13 -6.75 -8.96
C ARG A 395 -26.86 -5.81 -9.91
N ILE A 396 -27.66 -6.34 -10.85
CA ILE A 396 -28.49 -5.52 -11.73
C ILE A 396 -29.61 -4.87 -10.89
N PRO A 397 -29.74 -3.53 -10.91
CA PRO A 397 -30.80 -2.85 -10.16
C PRO A 397 -32.17 -3.11 -10.77
N GLY A 398 -33.22 -2.92 -9.97
CA GLY A 398 -34.60 -2.94 -10.46
C GLY A 398 -35.39 -4.22 -10.16
N SER A 399 -36.71 -4.08 -10.15
CA SER A 399 -37.64 -5.11 -9.67
C SER A 399 -37.92 -6.22 -10.67
N ALA A 400 -37.55 -6.01 -11.95
CA ALA A 400 -37.65 -7.04 -12.99
C ALA A 400 -36.81 -8.28 -12.64
N VAL A 401 -35.66 -8.08 -12.02
CA VAL A 401 -34.77 -9.14 -11.52
C VAL A 401 -35.47 -9.98 -10.45
N ASP A 402 -36.13 -9.34 -9.48
CA ASP A 402 -36.85 -10.05 -8.41
C ASP A 402 -37.99 -10.89 -9.00
N GLY A 403 -38.69 -10.33 -10.00
CA GLY A 403 -39.68 -11.05 -10.78
C GLY A 403 -39.10 -12.27 -11.52
N ALA A 404 -37.90 -12.17 -12.08
CA ALA A 404 -37.23 -13.28 -12.76
C ALA A 404 -36.88 -14.42 -11.79
N PHE A 405 -36.31 -14.10 -10.62
CA PHE A 405 -36.02 -15.10 -9.59
C PHE A 405 -37.29 -15.81 -9.10
N ARG A 406 -38.36 -15.07 -8.82
CA ARG A 406 -39.64 -15.65 -8.40
C ARG A 406 -40.25 -16.58 -9.45
N LYS A 407 -40.18 -16.21 -10.73
CA LYS A 407 -40.65 -17.04 -11.85
C LYS A 407 -39.80 -18.31 -12.04
N ALA A 408 -38.50 -18.24 -11.75
CA ALA A 408 -37.57 -19.36 -11.89
C ALA A 408 -37.63 -20.35 -10.71
N LEU A 409 -37.88 -19.87 -9.49
CA LEU A 409 -37.91 -20.67 -8.26
C LEU A 409 -38.76 -21.96 -8.33
N PRO A 410 -40.04 -21.94 -8.80
CA PRO A 410 -40.86 -23.16 -8.85
C PRO A 410 -40.35 -24.19 -9.87
N LYS A 411 -39.55 -23.77 -10.85
CA LYS A 411 -38.97 -24.63 -11.90
C LYS A 411 -37.63 -25.23 -11.47
N ALA A 412 -36.94 -24.60 -10.52
CA ALA A 412 -35.61 -25.01 -10.07
C ALA A 412 -35.64 -26.24 -9.13
N ARG A 413 -34.54 -27.01 -9.14
CA ARG A 413 -34.33 -28.21 -8.31
C ARG A 413 -32.92 -28.21 -7.71
N GLY A 414 -32.71 -28.98 -6.64
CA GLY A 414 -31.39 -29.17 -6.04
C GLY A 414 -30.65 -27.86 -5.72
N LYS A 415 -29.36 -27.79 -6.06
CA LYS A 415 -28.49 -26.62 -5.82
C LYS A 415 -29.00 -25.34 -6.50
N VAL A 416 -29.61 -25.46 -7.68
CA VAL A 416 -30.19 -24.32 -8.41
C VAL A 416 -31.33 -23.67 -7.60
N LYS A 417 -32.21 -24.48 -6.99
CA LYS A 417 -33.31 -23.98 -6.14
C LYS A 417 -32.76 -23.24 -4.91
N VAL A 418 -31.78 -23.84 -4.23
CA VAL A 418 -31.07 -23.23 -3.09
C VAL A 418 -30.46 -21.88 -3.49
N GLY A 419 -29.84 -21.84 -4.66
CA GLY A 419 -29.26 -20.63 -5.22
C GLY A 419 -30.28 -19.50 -5.38
N ILE A 420 -31.38 -19.75 -6.08
CA ILE A 420 -32.42 -18.74 -6.31
C ILE A 420 -33.00 -18.22 -4.98
N ILE A 421 -33.22 -19.10 -4.00
CA ILE A 421 -33.67 -18.70 -2.65
C ILE A 421 -32.67 -17.74 -2.00
N ASN A 422 -31.37 -18.04 -2.09
CA ASN A 422 -30.33 -17.16 -1.57
C ASN A 422 -30.34 -15.79 -2.27
N SER A 423 -30.50 -15.74 -3.60
CA SER A 423 -30.59 -14.48 -4.34
C SER A 423 -31.79 -13.62 -3.92
N LEU A 424 -32.97 -14.23 -3.74
CA LEU A 424 -34.16 -13.54 -3.24
C LEU A 424 -33.93 -12.94 -1.84
N GLY A 425 -33.26 -13.70 -0.96
CA GLY A 425 -32.87 -13.21 0.36
C GLY A 425 -31.84 -12.08 0.30
N GLN A 426 -30.81 -12.19 -0.55
CA GLN A 426 -29.78 -11.17 -0.73
C GLN A 426 -30.36 -9.85 -1.22
N ARG A 427 -31.33 -9.92 -2.15
CA ARG A 427 -32.04 -8.77 -2.69
C ARG A 427 -33.17 -8.26 -1.79
N ARG A 428 -33.45 -8.97 -0.69
CA ARG A 428 -34.50 -8.64 0.29
C ARG A 428 -35.89 -8.50 -0.36
N ASP A 429 -36.21 -9.37 -1.33
CA ASP A 429 -37.48 -9.34 -2.06
C ASP A 429 -38.66 -9.74 -1.15
N ARG A 430 -39.38 -8.74 -0.64
CA ARG A 430 -40.57 -8.91 0.22
C ARG A 430 -41.67 -9.72 -0.47
N GLN A 431 -41.81 -9.63 -1.79
CA GLN A 431 -42.85 -10.36 -2.51
C GLN A 431 -42.55 -11.86 -2.62
N SER A 432 -41.33 -12.30 -2.28
CA SER A 432 -40.97 -13.71 -2.24
C SER A 432 -41.38 -14.42 -0.95
N VAL A 433 -41.69 -13.69 0.14
CA VAL A 433 -41.93 -14.25 1.47
C VAL A 433 -43.03 -15.33 1.46
N ALA A 434 -44.15 -15.09 0.78
CA ALA A 434 -45.24 -16.06 0.67
C ALA A 434 -44.79 -17.37 0.00
N THR A 435 -43.84 -17.31 -0.94
CA THR A 435 -43.29 -18.50 -1.62
C THR A 435 -42.17 -19.17 -0.81
N LEU A 436 -41.41 -18.40 -0.02
CA LEU A 436 -40.32 -18.90 0.82
C LEU A 436 -40.81 -19.55 2.12
N ARG A 437 -41.90 -19.05 2.71
CA ARG A 437 -42.49 -19.56 3.96
C ARG A 437 -42.73 -21.07 3.97
N PRO A 438 -43.40 -21.70 2.99
CA PRO A 438 -43.58 -23.15 3.00
C PRO A 438 -42.26 -23.92 2.85
N LEU A 439 -41.22 -23.30 2.27
CA LEU A 439 -39.92 -23.95 2.06
C LEU A 439 -39.12 -24.11 3.35
N ILE A 440 -39.46 -23.42 4.45
CA ILE A 440 -38.87 -23.67 5.78
C ILE A 440 -39.00 -25.14 6.19
N HIS A 441 -40.07 -25.81 5.73
CA HIS A 441 -40.39 -27.20 6.05
C HIS A 441 -40.15 -28.14 4.85
N ASP A 442 -39.33 -27.73 3.87
CA ASP A 442 -38.97 -28.59 2.73
C ASP A 442 -38.19 -29.83 3.22
N ASN A 443 -38.49 -31.01 2.66
CA ASN A 443 -37.82 -32.26 3.00
C ASN A 443 -36.31 -32.21 2.72
N ASN A 444 -35.86 -31.35 1.79
CA ASN A 444 -34.46 -31.08 1.57
C ASN A 444 -33.95 -30.07 2.60
N ALA A 445 -33.13 -30.53 3.54
CA ALA A 445 -32.57 -29.70 4.61
C ALA A 445 -31.83 -28.45 4.11
N THR A 446 -31.12 -28.54 2.97
CA THR A 446 -30.42 -27.37 2.40
C THR A 446 -31.39 -26.33 1.85
N VAL A 447 -32.52 -26.75 1.28
CA VAL A 447 -33.59 -25.85 0.83
C VAL A 447 -34.26 -25.17 2.03
N ALA A 448 -34.58 -25.95 3.07
CA ALA A 448 -35.14 -25.42 4.31
C ALA A 448 -34.23 -24.38 4.97
N MET A 449 -32.95 -24.69 5.10
CA MET A 449 -31.96 -23.75 5.65
C MET A 449 -31.82 -22.49 4.80
N ALA A 450 -31.79 -22.61 3.46
CA ALA A 450 -31.73 -21.46 2.56
C ALA A 450 -32.97 -20.57 2.70
N ALA A 451 -34.16 -21.17 2.83
CA ALA A 451 -35.42 -20.43 3.00
C ALA A 451 -35.43 -19.63 4.31
N VAL A 452 -35.02 -20.26 5.42
CA VAL A 452 -34.89 -19.62 6.72
C VAL A 452 -33.91 -18.44 6.66
N ALA A 453 -32.71 -18.66 6.09
CA ALA A 453 -31.71 -17.61 5.94
C ALA A 453 -32.18 -16.46 5.03
N ALA A 454 -32.89 -16.76 3.94
CA ALA A 454 -33.44 -15.76 3.05
C ALA A 454 -34.51 -14.90 3.74
N LEU A 455 -35.42 -15.51 4.49
CA LEU A 455 -36.42 -14.80 5.29
C LEU A 455 -35.78 -13.91 6.36
N GLY A 456 -34.72 -14.39 7.01
CA GLY A 456 -33.94 -13.61 7.96
C GLY A 456 -33.30 -12.36 7.34
N ARG A 457 -32.89 -12.41 6.07
CA ARG A 457 -32.35 -11.25 5.32
C ARG A 457 -33.44 -10.30 4.81
N ILE A 458 -34.59 -10.84 4.39
CA ILE A 458 -35.74 -10.03 3.96
C ILE A 458 -36.24 -9.20 5.14
N ALA A 459 -36.37 -9.82 6.31
CA ALA A 459 -36.62 -9.16 7.60
C ALA A 459 -37.80 -8.16 7.56
N ASP A 460 -38.87 -8.53 6.88
CA ASP A 460 -40.13 -7.79 6.90
C ASP A 460 -41.12 -8.42 7.90
N PRO A 461 -42.29 -7.80 8.15
CA PRO A 461 -43.26 -8.34 9.11
C PRO A 461 -43.71 -9.78 8.81
N GLN A 462 -43.91 -10.14 7.53
CA GLN A 462 -44.38 -11.48 7.15
C GLN A 462 -43.27 -12.53 7.29
N ALA A 463 -42.03 -12.15 6.97
CA ALA A 463 -40.86 -13.01 7.16
C ALA A 463 -40.57 -13.25 8.64
N THR A 464 -40.72 -12.20 9.45
CA THR A 464 -40.58 -12.26 10.92
C THR A 464 -41.63 -13.20 11.52
N GLU A 465 -42.88 -13.09 11.11
CA GLU A 465 -43.97 -13.99 11.54
C GLU A 465 -43.70 -15.44 11.13
N ALA A 466 -43.26 -15.68 9.89
CA ALA A 466 -42.91 -17.02 9.41
C ALA A 466 -41.81 -17.67 10.26
N LEU A 467 -40.77 -16.90 10.63
CA LEU A 467 -39.69 -17.37 11.50
C LEU A 467 -40.15 -17.58 12.95
N ALA A 468 -41.02 -16.70 13.47
CA ALA A 468 -41.60 -16.84 14.80
C ALA A 468 -42.39 -18.15 14.94
N GLU A 469 -43.20 -18.50 13.95
CA GLU A 469 -43.93 -19.77 13.92
C GLU A 469 -43.00 -20.98 13.77
N ALA A 470 -41.97 -20.87 12.92
CA ALA A 470 -41.01 -21.93 12.67
C ALA A 470 -40.20 -22.28 13.93
N ARG A 471 -39.98 -21.32 14.83
CA ARG A 471 -39.21 -21.52 16.07
C ARG A 471 -39.75 -22.66 16.94
N GLY A 472 -41.07 -22.79 17.03
CA GLY A 472 -41.75 -23.85 17.79
C GLY A 472 -41.93 -25.16 17.03
N LYS A 473 -41.68 -25.17 15.72
CA LYS A 473 -41.95 -26.30 14.82
C LYS A 473 -40.68 -26.94 14.23
N THR A 474 -39.51 -26.45 14.59
CA THR A 474 -38.21 -26.91 14.07
C THR A 474 -37.33 -27.42 15.21
N THR A 475 -36.40 -28.32 14.88
CA THR A 475 -35.44 -28.89 15.83
C THR A 475 -34.02 -28.90 15.26
N GLY A 476 -33.02 -29.23 16.07
CA GLY A 476 -31.62 -29.38 15.64
C GLY A 476 -31.02 -28.14 14.98
N LYS A 477 -30.20 -28.34 13.94
CA LYS A 477 -29.51 -27.26 13.21
C LYS A 477 -30.46 -26.27 12.55
N LEU A 478 -31.62 -26.75 12.06
CA LEU A 478 -32.61 -25.88 11.43
C LEU A 478 -33.21 -24.90 12.46
N ARG A 479 -33.52 -25.38 13.67
CA ARG A 479 -33.99 -24.51 14.76
C ARG A 479 -32.97 -23.44 15.12
N GLN A 480 -31.70 -23.80 15.23
CA GLN A 480 -30.63 -22.83 15.53
C GLN A 480 -30.57 -21.72 14.48
N LEU A 481 -30.68 -22.08 13.19
CA LEU A 481 -30.72 -21.11 12.10
C LEU A 481 -32.00 -20.25 12.11
N VAL A 482 -33.14 -20.81 12.52
CA VAL A 482 -34.39 -20.05 12.72
C VAL A 482 -34.21 -18.99 13.80
N LEU A 483 -33.62 -19.34 14.95
CA LEU A 483 -33.36 -18.37 16.02
C LEU A 483 -32.42 -17.26 15.56
N ASP A 484 -31.32 -17.60 14.89
CA ASP A 484 -30.36 -16.64 14.34
C ASP A 484 -31.03 -15.73 13.30
N SER A 485 -31.86 -16.29 12.42
CA SER A 485 -32.61 -15.52 11.43
C SER A 485 -33.66 -14.61 12.07
N TYR A 486 -34.29 -15.05 13.16
CA TYR A 486 -35.26 -14.27 13.91
C TYR A 486 -34.59 -13.12 14.68
N LEU A 487 -33.39 -13.35 15.23
CA LEU A 487 -32.53 -12.29 15.79
C LEU A 487 -32.17 -11.24 14.71
N LYS A 488 -31.78 -11.68 13.51
CA LYS A 488 -31.49 -10.76 12.39
C LYS A 488 -32.70 -9.92 12.00
N CYS A 489 -33.91 -10.47 12.06
CA CYS A 489 -35.13 -9.68 11.89
C CYS A 489 -35.27 -8.61 12.97
N ALA A 490 -35.01 -8.94 14.25
CA ALA A 490 -35.04 -7.97 15.33
C ALA A 490 -33.99 -6.87 15.15
N ASP A 491 -32.75 -7.22 14.80
CA ASP A 491 -31.68 -6.25 14.52
C ASP A 491 -32.05 -5.31 13.36
N GLN A 492 -32.66 -5.84 12.30
CA GLN A 492 -33.11 -5.04 11.17
C GLN A 492 -34.29 -4.12 11.53
N LEU A 493 -35.18 -4.54 12.43
CA LEU A 493 -36.25 -3.69 12.97
C LEU A 493 -35.68 -2.53 13.81
N VAL A 494 -34.61 -2.75 14.59
CA VAL A 494 -33.90 -1.65 15.28
C VAL A 494 -33.38 -0.63 14.26
N ILE A 495 -32.74 -1.08 13.18
CA ILE A 495 -32.24 -0.20 12.10
C ILE A 495 -33.37 0.58 11.44
N GLN A 496 -34.56 -0.01 11.30
CA GLN A 496 -35.75 0.63 10.71
C GLN A 496 -36.48 1.56 11.68
N GLY A 497 -36.03 1.69 12.94
CA GLY A 497 -36.69 2.52 13.95
C GLY A 497 -37.94 1.88 14.55
N GLU A 498 -38.08 0.55 14.48
CA GLU A 498 -39.20 -0.21 15.02
C GLU A 498 -38.86 -0.85 16.39
N GLN A 499 -38.36 -0.05 17.33
CA GLN A 499 -37.76 -0.55 18.58
C GLN A 499 -38.71 -1.40 19.42
N ARG A 500 -40.01 -1.05 19.48
CA ARG A 500 -41.01 -1.81 20.25
C ARG A 500 -41.16 -3.25 19.74
N ARG A 501 -41.18 -3.43 18.41
CA ARG A 501 -41.29 -4.76 17.80
C ARG A 501 -40.00 -5.54 17.95
N ALA A 502 -38.84 -4.91 17.74
CA ALA A 502 -37.54 -5.54 17.99
C ALA A 502 -37.40 -6.01 19.45
N ARG A 503 -37.74 -5.16 20.41
CA ARG A 503 -37.70 -5.47 21.85
C ARG A 503 -38.58 -6.67 22.20
N THR A 504 -39.78 -6.76 21.64
CA THR A 504 -40.66 -7.92 21.83
C THR A 504 -39.98 -9.22 21.38
N ILE A 505 -39.29 -9.21 20.24
CA ILE A 505 -38.57 -10.38 19.74
C ILE A 505 -37.40 -10.75 20.66
N TYR A 506 -36.58 -9.77 21.07
CA TYR A 506 -35.48 -10.05 21.99
C TYR A 506 -35.99 -10.61 23.32
N GLN A 507 -37.09 -10.09 23.89
CA GLN A 507 -37.69 -10.64 25.11
C GLN A 507 -38.14 -12.10 24.93
N GLN A 508 -38.73 -12.44 23.78
CA GLN A 508 -39.11 -13.81 23.46
C GLN A 508 -37.91 -14.76 23.34
N LEU A 509 -36.74 -14.24 23.01
CA LEU A 509 -35.49 -15.00 22.86
C LEU A 509 -34.63 -14.99 24.13
N TYR A 510 -34.90 -14.07 25.05
CA TYR A 510 -34.25 -13.98 26.34
C TYR A 510 -35.00 -14.81 27.40
N VAL A 511 -35.09 -16.12 27.17
CA VAL A 511 -35.70 -17.09 28.09
C VAL A 511 -34.74 -18.24 28.35
N SER A 512 -34.81 -18.86 29.53
CA SER A 512 -33.86 -19.90 29.98
C SER A 512 -33.89 -21.18 29.12
N SER A 513 -34.97 -21.42 28.37
CA SER A 513 -35.07 -22.55 27.44
C SER A 513 -34.30 -22.35 26.13
N GLU A 514 -33.84 -21.13 25.82
CA GLU A 514 -33.05 -20.85 24.62
C GLU A 514 -31.54 -21.00 24.89
N PRO A 515 -30.73 -21.33 23.87
CA PRO A 515 -29.27 -21.44 24.03
C PRO A 515 -28.62 -20.14 24.50
N VAL A 516 -27.58 -20.24 25.33
CA VAL A 516 -26.82 -19.08 25.86
C VAL A 516 -26.41 -18.08 24.77
N PRO A 517 -25.89 -18.48 23.58
CA PRO A 517 -25.55 -17.51 22.52
C PRO A 517 -26.75 -16.68 22.03
N ILE A 518 -27.95 -17.27 22.00
CA ILE A 518 -29.17 -16.59 21.59
C ILE A 518 -29.65 -15.64 22.68
N ARG A 519 -29.60 -16.07 23.94
CA ARG A 519 -29.91 -15.23 25.10
C ARG A 519 -28.94 -14.05 25.20
N ALA A 520 -27.64 -14.26 24.97
CA ALA A 520 -26.64 -13.21 24.95
C ALA A 520 -26.91 -12.17 23.85
N ALA A 521 -27.19 -12.63 22.64
CA ALA A 521 -27.56 -11.75 21.53
C ALA A 521 -28.86 -10.99 21.82
N ALA A 522 -29.84 -11.65 22.43
CA ALA A 522 -31.10 -11.05 22.83
C ALA A 522 -30.90 -9.97 23.91
N LEU A 523 -30.11 -10.22 24.96
CA LEU A 523 -29.79 -9.22 26.00
C LEU A 523 -29.11 -7.99 25.40
N ARG A 524 -28.12 -8.20 24.52
CA ARG A 524 -27.49 -7.11 23.76
C ARG A 524 -28.54 -6.34 22.94
N GLY A 525 -29.46 -7.05 22.29
CA GLY A 525 -30.55 -6.47 21.53
C GLY A 525 -31.50 -5.63 22.38
N LEU A 526 -31.87 -6.09 23.59
CA LEU A 526 -32.71 -5.34 24.54
C LEU A 526 -32.08 -4.00 24.91
N ILE A 527 -30.77 -4.01 25.20
CA ILE A 527 -29.99 -2.81 25.50
C ILE A 527 -29.94 -1.85 24.31
N LEU A 528 -29.75 -2.36 23.08
CA LEU A 528 -29.68 -1.51 21.88
C LEU A 528 -31.05 -0.97 21.46
N ALA A 529 -32.12 -1.75 21.66
CA ALA A 529 -33.48 -1.35 21.31
C ALA A 529 -34.02 -0.25 22.25
N ASP A 530 -33.58 -0.24 23.51
CA ASP A 530 -33.93 0.81 24.47
C ASP A 530 -32.73 1.11 25.37
N ALA A 531 -31.85 1.99 24.86
CA ALA A 531 -30.65 2.36 25.59
C ALA A 531 -31.01 2.92 26.97
N GLY A 532 -32.12 3.66 27.13
CA GLY A 532 -32.52 4.28 28.40
C GLY A 532 -32.76 3.30 29.55
N LYS A 533 -32.95 2.01 29.24
CA LYS A 533 -33.11 0.93 30.22
C LYS A 533 -31.89 0.03 30.36
N ALA A 534 -30.77 0.34 29.71
CA ALA A 534 -29.60 -0.52 29.68
C ALA A 534 -29.09 -0.89 31.08
N VAL A 535 -29.03 0.08 32.00
CA VAL A 535 -28.63 -0.14 33.40
C VAL A 535 -29.61 -1.08 34.10
N GLU A 536 -30.92 -0.86 33.92
CA GLU A 536 -31.97 -1.71 34.50
C GLU A 536 -31.86 -3.16 34.02
N GLU A 537 -31.67 -3.37 32.70
CA GLU A 537 -31.51 -4.70 32.11
C GLU A 537 -30.29 -5.42 32.69
N ILE A 538 -29.13 -4.77 32.75
CA ILE A 538 -27.90 -5.39 33.27
C ILE A 538 -28.05 -5.72 34.76
N VAL A 539 -28.54 -4.79 35.58
CA VAL A 539 -28.74 -5.00 37.02
C VAL A 539 -29.71 -6.16 37.28
N ASN A 540 -30.78 -6.29 36.49
CA ASN A 540 -31.71 -7.40 36.62
C ASN A 540 -31.03 -8.76 36.36
N VAL A 541 -30.09 -8.83 35.40
CA VAL A 541 -29.34 -10.06 35.15
C VAL A 541 -28.38 -10.37 36.30
N LEU A 542 -27.64 -9.37 36.79
CA LEU A 542 -26.72 -9.54 37.92
C LEU A 542 -27.43 -10.02 39.18
N ARG A 543 -28.63 -9.49 39.47
CA ARG A 543 -29.47 -9.94 40.60
C ARG A 543 -30.15 -11.29 40.37
N GLY A 544 -30.29 -11.71 39.12
CA GLY A 544 -30.96 -12.95 38.74
C GLY A 544 -30.16 -14.22 39.07
N GLY A 545 -28.85 -14.09 39.31
CA GLY A 545 -27.98 -15.20 39.72
C GLY A 545 -27.78 -16.28 38.65
N ASP A 546 -27.96 -15.94 37.37
CA ASP A 546 -27.69 -16.86 36.26
C ASP A 546 -26.19 -16.84 35.91
N PRO A 547 -25.43 -17.90 36.24
CA PRO A 547 -23.98 -17.91 36.08
C PRO A 547 -23.53 -17.86 34.61
N ASP A 548 -24.38 -18.27 33.66
CA ASP A 548 -24.07 -18.21 32.23
C ASP A 548 -24.27 -16.79 31.67
N MET A 549 -25.15 -16.01 32.28
CA MET A 549 -25.51 -14.67 31.81
C MET A 549 -24.84 -13.53 32.57
N GLU A 550 -24.36 -13.75 33.80
CA GLU A 550 -23.64 -12.74 34.58
C GLU A 550 -22.42 -12.18 33.81
N PRO A 551 -21.48 -13.01 33.28
CA PRO A 551 -20.34 -12.50 32.52
C PRO A 551 -20.76 -11.75 31.23
N VAL A 552 -21.87 -12.19 30.61
CA VAL A 552 -22.42 -11.53 29.42
C VAL A 552 -22.95 -10.14 29.77
N ALA A 553 -23.67 -10.01 30.88
CA ALA A 553 -24.20 -8.73 31.34
C ALA A 553 -23.07 -7.76 31.72
N ILE A 554 -22.07 -8.24 32.46
CA ILE A 554 -20.86 -7.46 32.80
C ILE A 554 -20.14 -7.01 31.51
N GLY A 555 -19.95 -7.92 30.54
CA GLY A 555 -19.33 -7.61 29.25
C GLY A 555 -20.12 -6.61 28.37
N LEU A 556 -21.35 -6.25 28.74
CA LEU A 556 -22.17 -5.26 28.05
C LEU A 556 -22.17 -3.89 28.73
N VAL A 557 -21.52 -3.72 29.89
CA VAL A 557 -21.46 -2.46 30.65
C VAL A 557 -20.86 -1.31 29.83
N TRP A 558 -19.84 -1.57 29.01
CA TRP A 558 -19.24 -0.57 28.13
C TRP A 558 -20.21 -0.04 27.05
N LYS A 559 -21.28 -0.77 26.74
CA LYS A 559 -22.31 -0.35 25.77
C LYS A 559 -23.36 0.59 26.34
N ILE A 560 -23.44 0.72 27.67
CA ILE A 560 -24.33 1.69 28.29
C ILE A 560 -23.88 3.11 27.86
N PRO A 561 -24.75 4.01 27.42
CA PRO A 561 -24.37 5.40 27.14
C PRO A 561 -23.72 6.10 28.36
N LYS A 562 -22.67 6.90 28.15
CA LYS A 562 -21.98 7.66 29.23
C LYS A 562 -22.89 8.62 29.99
N ALA A 563 -23.95 9.13 29.35
CA ALA A 563 -24.91 10.04 29.99
C ALA A 563 -25.85 9.37 31.01
N GLN A 564 -25.87 8.04 31.09
CA GLN A 564 -26.75 7.33 32.03
C GLN A 564 -26.14 7.18 33.41
N ASN A 565 -27.01 7.27 34.42
CA ASN A 565 -26.64 7.04 35.79
C ASN A 565 -26.40 5.53 36.03
N ILE A 566 -25.15 5.19 36.36
CA ILE A 566 -24.70 3.83 36.63
C ILE A 566 -24.64 3.47 38.13
N THR A 567 -25.10 4.34 39.04
CA THR A 567 -25.03 4.09 40.49
C THR A 567 -25.71 2.79 40.90
N ALA A 568 -26.82 2.43 40.24
CA ALA A 568 -27.47 1.15 40.49
C ALA A 568 -26.60 -0.06 40.09
N LEU A 569 -25.79 0.08 39.02
CA LEU A 569 -24.87 -0.96 38.56
C LEU A 569 -23.64 -1.06 39.47
N THR A 570 -23.02 0.08 39.81
CA THR A 570 -21.84 0.09 40.69
C THR A 570 -22.19 -0.38 42.11
N GLY A 571 -23.41 -0.11 42.57
CA GLY A 571 -23.95 -0.61 43.84
C GLY A 571 -24.07 -2.14 43.92
N GLU A 572 -24.08 -2.85 42.80
CA GLU A 572 -24.10 -4.32 42.80
C GLU A 572 -22.72 -4.94 43.06
N LEU A 573 -21.63 -4.16 43.00
CA LEU A 573 -20.27 -4.70 43.12
C LEU A 573 -20.11 -5.57 44.39
N GLY A 574 -20.54 -5.07 45.56
CA GLY A 574 -20.45 -5.83 46.81
C GLY A 574 -21.35 -7.07 46.90
N ASN A 575 -22.36 -7.19 46.03
CA ASN A 575 -23.29 -8.33 46.00
C ASN A 575 -22.81 -9.47 45.11
N LEU A 576 -21.82 -9.22 44.25
CA LEU A 576 -21.28 -10.23 43.32
C LEU A 576 -20.29 -11.18 44.01
N SER A 577 -20.11 -12.34 43.40
CA SER A 577 -18.99 -13.23 43.74
C SER A 577 -17.63 -12.54 43.55
N VAL A 578 -16.55 -13.06 44.13
CA VAL A 578 -15.19 -12.51 43.91
C VAL A 578 -14.86 -12.41 42.41
N ALA A 579 -15.22 -13.44 41.63
CA ALA A 579 -15.03 -13.43 40.18
C ALA A 579 -15.88 -12.33 39.50
N GLY A 580 -17.14 -12.19 39.88
CA GLY A 580 -18.02 -11.14 39.37
C GLY A 580 -17.56 -9.72 39.74
N GLN A 581 -17.02 -9.53 40.95
CA GLN A 581 -16.42 -8.27 41.41
C GLN A 581 -15.24 -7.86 40.53
N VAL A 582 -14.31 -8.79 40.31
CA VAL A 582 -13.14 -8.56 39.45
C VAL A 582 -13.58 -8.24 38.02
N GLN A 583 -14.52 -9.02 37.46
CA GLN A 583 -15.03 -8.79 36.11
C GLN A 583 -15.73 -7.43 35.98
N LEU A 584 -16.55 -7.04 36.97
CA LEU A 584 -17.24 -5.75 36.94
C LEU A 584 -16.26 -4.59 37.07
N LEU A 585 -15.24 -4.66 37.93
CA LEU A 585 -14.21 -3.63 38.04
C LEU A 585 -13.46 -3.42 36.71
N VAL A 586 -13.14 -4.51 36.00
CA VAL A 586 -12.53 -4.42 34.65
C VAL A 586 -13.50 -3.76 33.67
N ALA A 587 -14.76 -4.17 33.65
CA ALA A 587 -15.76 -3.60 32.75
C ALA A 587 -16.06 -2.11 33.04
N LEU A 588 -16.00 -1.69 34.30
CA LEU A 588 -16.09 -0.28 34.70
C LEU A 588 -14.86 0.50 34.26
N ALA A 589 -13.66 -0.07 34.36
CA ALA A 589 -12.44 0.55 33.86
C ALA A 589 -12.46 0.73 32.33
N ASP A 590 -12.91 -0.29 31.58
CA ASP A 590 -13.06 -0.24 30.11
C ASP A 590 -14.10 0.80 29.66
N ARG A 591 -15.09 1.10 30.50
CA ARG A 591 -16.06 2.16 30.27
C ARG A 591 -15.43 3.56 30.32
N ASP A 592 -14.35 3.72 31.08
CA ASP A 592 -13.58 4.97 31.20
C ASP A 592 -14.49 6.15 31.60
N ASP A 593 -15.23 5.97 32.70
CA ASP A 593 -16.25 6.90 33.19
C ASP A 593 -15.96 7.28 34.65
N PRO A 594 -15.62 8.55 34.94
CA PRO A 594 -15.29 9.01 36.31
C PRO A 594 -16.37 8.73 37.35
N ALA A 595 -17.64 8.56 36.94
CA ALA A 595 -18.72 8.16 37.85
C ALA A 595 -18.49 6.78 38.51
N CYS A 596 -17.54 5.98 37.99
CA CYS A 596 -17.16 4.68 38.57
C CYS A 596 -16.07 4.80 39.66
N LEU A 597 -15.45 5.97 39.84
CA LEU A 597 -14.28 6.15 40.70
C LEU A 597 -14.54 5.72 42.14
N ASP A 598 -15.64 6.18 42.74
CA ASP A 598 -15.99 5.86 44.13
C ASP A 598 -16.13 4.35 44.36
N ALA A 599 -16.65 3.61 43.37
CA ALA A 599 -16.79 2.17 43.45
C ALA A 599 -15.44 1.45 43.39
N ALA A 600 -14.53 1.91 42.52
CA ALA A 600 -13.17 1.40 42.45
C ALA A 600 -12.39 1.71 43.74
N LEU A 601 -12.51 2.94 44.27
CA LEU A 601 -11.88 3.34 45.53
C LEU A 601 -12.35 2.47 46.70
N ALA A 602 -13.67 2.28 46.85
CA ALA A 602 -14.22 1.40 47.88
C ALA A 602 -13.65 -0.03 47.78
N ALA A 603 -13.50 -0.56 46.56
CA ALA A 603 -12.99 -1.91 46.32
C ALA A 603 -11.48 -2.08 46.65
N THR A 604 -10.69 -1.01 46.71
CA THR A 604 -9.29 -1.08 47.20
C THR A 604 -9.20 -1.46 48.67
N GLY A 605 -10.28 -1.30 49.44
CA GLY A 605 -10.40 -1.72 50.84
C GLY A 605 -11.00 -3.12 51.03
N SER A 606 -11.18 -3.92 49.98
CA SER A 606 -11.79 -5.25 50.07
C SER A 606 -10.97 -6.22 50.93
N ASP A 607 -11.64 -7.12 51.64
CA ASP A 607 -10.98 -8.22 52.37
C ASP A 607 -10.29 -9.22 51.41
N ASN A 608 -10.72 -9.27 50.15
CA ASN A 608 -10.16 -10.18 49.14
C ASN A 608 -9.05 -9.51 48.30
N ALA A 609 -7.90 -10.17 48.20
CA ALA A 609 -6.73 -9.64 47.50
C ALA A 609 -6.96 -9.45 45.98
N ASP A 610 -7.65 -10.37 45.31
CA ASP A 610 -7.90 -10.27 43.87
C ASP A 610 -8.78 -9.06 43.54
N VAL A 611 -9.75 -8.75 44.42
CA VAL A 611 -10.61 -7.57 44.30
C VAL A 611 -9.80 -6.29 44.50
N ARG A 612 -8.92 -6.24 45.52
CA ARG A 612 -8.04 -5.08 45.73
C ARG A 612 -7.11 -4.83 44.55
N ILE A 613 -6.51 -5.90 44.00
CA ILE A 613 -5.64 -5.82 42.82
C ILE A 613 -6.42 -5.32 41.60
N ALA A 614 -7.62 -5.85 41.35
CA ALA A 614 -8.47 -5.41 40.25
C ALA A 614 -8.90 -3.94 40.41
N ALA A 615 -9.20 -3.51 41.64
CA ALA A 615 -9.54 -2.14 41.96
C ALA A 615 -8.36 -1.19 41.71
N LEU A 616 -7.15 -1.53 42.20
CA LEU A 616 -5.93 -0.76 41.94
C LEU A 616 -5.69 -0.61 40.43
N LYS A 617 -5.81 -1.68 39.65
CA LYS A 617 -5.69 -1.64 38.19
C LYS A 617 -6.75 -0.77 37.53
N ALA A 618 -8.00 -0.83 38.02
CA ALA A 618 -9.10 -0.01 37.48
C ALA A 618 -8.84 1.49 37.68
N LEU A 619 -8.18 1.89 38.77
CA LEU A 619 -7.81 3.29 39.03
C LEU A 619 -6.85 3.86 37.96
N ALA A 620 -6.15 3.05 37.17
CA ALA A 620 -5.36 3.56 36.05
C ALA A 620 -6.22 4.34 35.03
N ALA A 621 -7.44 3.86 34.78
CA ALA A 621 -8.41 4.48 33.87
C ALA A 621 -9.37 5.43 34.61
N LEU A 622 -9.82 5.03 35.80
CA LEU A 622 -10.88 5.73 36.54
C LEU A 622 -10.37 6.79 37.51
N GLY A 623 -9.13 6.67 37.96
CA GLY A 623 -8.53 7.56 38.95
C GLY A 623 -8.16 8.93 38.37
N ASP A 624 -8.02 9.88 39.28
CA ASP A 624 -7.58 11.25 39.02
C ASP A 624 -6.45 11.67 39.99
N ASP A 625 -6.11 12.95 40.03
CA ASP A 625 -5.07 13.48 40.92
C ASP A 625 -5.30 13.18 42.41
N SER A 626 -6.56 13.01 42.85
CA SER A 626 -6.88 12.65 44.24
C SER A 626 -6.40 11.24 44.62
N THR A 627 -6.18 10.38 43.64
CA THR A 627 -5.80 8.97 43.85
C THR A 627 -4.29 8.74 43.93
N VAL A 628 -3.47 9.75 43.62
CA VAL A 628 -2.00 9.65 43.58
C VAL A 628 -1.43 9.16 44.91
N SER A 629 -1.89 9.72 46.03
CA SER A 629 -1.41 9.35 47.37
C SER A 629 -1.74 7.89 47.70
N LEU A 630 -2.96 7.44 47.39
CA LEU A 630 -3.40 6.06 47.62
C LEU A 630 -2.56 5.07 46.80
N LEU A 631 -2.38 5.34 45.52
CA LEU A 631 -1.59 4.48 44.63
C LEU A 631 -0.11 4.45 45.05
N ALA A 632 0.46 5.59 45.44
CA ALA A 632 1.84 5.63 45.94
C ALA A 632 2.00 4.86 47.27
N GLN A 633 1.02 4.93 48.17
CA GLN A 633 1.00 4.15 49.40
C GLN A 633 0.91 2.63 49.13
N ALA A 634 0.01 2.23 48.21
CA ALA A 634 -0.13 0.83 47.81
C ALA A 634 1.14 0.30 47.13
N ALA A 635 1.80 1.11 46.29
CA ALA A 635 3.09 0.80 45.67
C ALA A 635 4.22 0.62 46.69
N ALA A 636 4.19 1.37 47.79
CA ALA A 636 5.21 1.34 48.84
C ALA A 636 5.04 0.18 49.83
N SER A 637 3.79 -0.25 50.11
CA SER A 637 3.48 -1.07 51.29
C SER A 637 2.54 -2.26 51.05
N GLY A 638 1.98 -2.43 49.85
CA GLY A 638 1.13 -3.58 49.53
C GLY A 638 1.88 -4.90 49.40
N SER A 639 1.14 -5.99 49.15
CA SER A 639 1.71 -7.26 48.68
C SER A 639 2.39 -7.11 47.32
N ASP A 640 3.21 -8.08 46.89
CA ASP A 640 3.95 -8.00 45.63
C ASP A 640 3.05 -7.68 44.42
N ALA A 641 1.89 -8.34 44.33
CA ALA A 641 0.93 -8.12 43.25
C ALA A 641 0.21 -6.75 43.35
N GLU A 642 -0.08 -6.27 44.56
CA GLU A 642 -0.68 -4.96 44.78
C GLU A 642 0.31 -3.83 44.48
N ARG A 643 1.58 -3.99 44.87
CA ARG A 643 2.64 -3.02 44.58
C ARG A 643 2.80 -2.84 43.08
N GLU A 644 2.83 -3.93 42.33
CA GLU A 644 2.94 -3.88 40.88
C GLU A 644 1.71 -3.24 40.23
N ALA A 645 0.51 -3.65 40.64
CA ALA A 645 -0.74 -3.05 40.15
C ALA A 645 -0.82 -1.54 40.43
N ALA A 646 -0.39 -1.11 41.62
CA ALA A 646 -0.40 0.28 42.02
C ALA A 646 0.65 1.11 41.26
N ARG A 647 1.87 0.58 41.04
CA ARG A 647 2.91 1.21 40.21
C ARG A 647 2.47 1.39 38.78
N GLU A 648 1.94 0.32 38.17
CA GLU A 648 1.43 0.37 36.80
C GLU A 648 0.34 1.44 36.69
N SER A 649 -0.58 1.46 37.65
CA SER A 649 -1.69 2.41 37.66
C SER A 649 -1.23 3.84 37.87
N LEU A 650 -0.32 4.10 38.82
CA LEU A 650 0.26 5.42 39.05
C LEU A 650 0.98 5.95 37.79
N ASN A 651 1.69 5.08 37.08
CA ASN A 651 2.39 5.44 35.83
C ASN A 651 1.45 5.70 34.66
N ARG A 652 0.24 5.12 34.66
CA ARG A 652 -0.77 5.28 33.60
C ARG A 652 -1.90 6.22 33.96
N LEU A 653 -1.94 6.68 35.21
CA LEU A 653 -2.99 7.49 35.80
C LEU A 653 -3.27 8.72 34.94
N ARG A 654 -4.54 8.97 34.68
CA ARG A 654 -5.05 10.09 33.89
C ARG A 654 -5.49 11.20 34.83
N GLY A 655 -5.50 12.42 34.31
CA GLY A 655 -5.93 13.60 35.07
C GLY A 655 -5.11 14.82 34.68
N PRO A 656 -5.73 16.01 34.61
CA PRO A 656 -5.03 17.23 34.19
C PRO A 656 -3.92 17.62 35.16
N GLU A 657 -4.12 17.37 36.47
CA GLU A 657 -3.17 17.74 37.53
C GLU A 657 -2.39 16.55 38.11
N THR A 658 -2.48 15.36 37.50
CA THR A 658 -1.82 14.15 38.02
C THR A 658 -0.31 14.35 38.15
N ASN A 659 0.34 14.92 37.14
CA ASN A 659 1.78 15.16 37.18
C ASN A 659 2.14 16.21 38.24
N THR A 660 1.32 17.27 38.38
CA THR A 660 1.46 18.28 39.43
C THR A 660 1.36 17.64 40.81
N ALA A 661 0.37 16.77 41.02
CA ALA A 661 0.14 16.07 42.29
C ALA A 661 1.29 15.12 42.64
N ILE A 662 1.84 14.38 41.66
CA ILE A 662 3.02 13.53 41.87
C ILE A 662 4.21 14.39 42.35
N VAL A 663 4.52 15.49 41.65
CA VAL A 663 5.66 16.35 42.00
C VAL A 663 5.47 17.04 43.35
N ALA A 664 4.25 17.51 43.65
CA ALA A 664 3.92 18.14 44.92
C ALA A 664 3.95 17.16 46.10
N GLY A 665 3.67 15.88 45.85
CA GLY A 665 3.69 14.82 46.86
C GLY A 665 5.09 14.38 47.30
N ILE A 666 6.09 14.41 46.40
CA ILE A 666 7.47 13.99 46.67
C ILE A 666 8.06 14.58 47.97
N PRO A 667 8.05 15.91 48.21
CA PRO A 667 8.67 16.48 49.41
C PRO A 667 7.93 16.17 50.71
N GLN A 668 6.65 15.78 50.65
CA GLN A 668 5.79 15.56 51.83
C GLN A 668 5.73 14.08 52.26
N ALA A 669 6.14 13.16 51.39
CA ALA A 669 6.03 11.73 51.60
C ALA A 669 7.14 11.16 52.51
N ASP A 670 6.83 10.06 53.22
CA ASP A 670 7.84 9.22 53.88
C ASP A 670 8.78 8.56 52.86
N PRO A 671 9.95 8.04 53.26
CA PRO A 671 10.96 7.56 52.32
C PRO A 671 10.48 6.51 51.30
N LYS A 672 9.62 5.57 51.70
CA LYS A 672 9.16 4.50 50.80
C LYS A 672 8.18 5.05 49.77
N VAL A 673 7.21 5.85 50.21
CA VAL A 673 6.24 6.50 49.30
C VAL A 673 6.92 7.52 48.41
N LYS A 674 7.89 8.28 48.94
CA LYS A 674 8.71 9.23 48.21
C LYS A 674 9.47 8.55 47.06
N ALA A 675 10.10 7.40 47.31
CA ALA A 675 10.79 6.65 46.26
C ALA A 675 9.83 6.20 45.13
N GLU A 676 8.61 5.78 45.45
CA GLU A 676 7.60 5.42 44.44
C GLU A 676 7.12 6.63 43.62
N LEU A 677 6.92 7.79 44.24
CA LEU A 677 6.58 9.03 43.54
C LEU A 677 7.71 9.52 42.63
N VAL A 678 8.96 9.43 43.09
CA VAL A 678 10.16 9.74 42.30
C VAL A 678 10.27 8.81 41.09
N ARG A 679 10.08 7.50 41.30
CA ARG A 679 10.05 6.52 40.21
C ARG A 679 8.99 6.87 39.20
N SER A 680 7.78 7.15 39.66
CA SER A 680 6.67 7.49 38.76
C SER A 680 6.94 8.78 37.98
N ALA A 681 7.57 9.78 38.59
CA ALA A 681 7.99 10.99 37.87
C ALA A 681 8.97 10.68 36.71
N GLY A 682 9.88 9.73 36.91
CA GLY A 682 10.78 9.23 35.85
C GLY A 682 10.04 8.47 34.75
N GLU A 683 9.25 7.46 35.10
CA GLU A 683 8.50 6.60 34.17
C GLU A 683 7.48 7.39 33.33
N ARG A 684 6.79 8.34 33.96
CA ARG A 684 5.83 9.25 33.31
C ARG A 684 6.50 10.39 32.53
N ARG A 685 7.84 10.48 32.58
CA ARG A 685 8.65 11.52 31.93
C ARG A 685 8.24 12.95 32.31
N ILE A 686 8.04 13.23 33.59
CA ILE A 686 7.60 14.53 34.08
C ILE A 686 8.77 15.53 34.09
N SER A 687 9.02 16.24 32.99
CA SER A 687 10.12 17.22 32.89
C SER A 687 10.04 18.35 33.93
N SER A 688 8.84 18.76 34.36
CA SER A 688 8.68 19.75 35.42
C SER A 688 9.18 19.26 36.80
N ALA A 689 9.43 17.96 36.97
CA ALA A 689 9.94 17.38 38.20
C ALA A 689 11.47 17.56 38.34
N VAL A 690 12.19 17.99 37.31
CA VAL A 690 13.67 18.02 37.28
C VAL A 690 14.25 18.78 38.48
N GLU A 691 13.77 19.98 38.79
CA GLU A 691 14.25 20.75 39.93
C GLU A 691 14.00 20.03 41.27
N THR A 692 12.81 19.45 41.42
CA THR A 692 12.43 18.66 42.60
C THR A 692 13.35 17.45 42.73
N LEU A 693 13.57 16.69 41.66
CA LEU A 693 14.42 15.49 41.69
C LEU A 693 15.90 15.82 41.91
N LEU A 694 16.41 16.95 41.41
CA LEU A 694 17.77 17.40 41.72
C LEU A 694 17.95 17.72 43.21
N LYS A 695 16.91 18.23 43.89
CA LYS A 695 16.91 18.41 45.35
C LYS A 695 16.78 17.06 46.08
N THR A 696 15.87 16.20 45.62
CA THR A 696 15.63 14.86 46.19
C THR A 696 16.81 13.91 46.01
N ALA A 697 17.66 14.11 45.00
CA ALA A 697 18.93 13.39 44.84
C ALA A 697 19.94 13.66 45.97
N LYS A 698 19.62 14.57 46.91
CA LYS A 698 20.40 14.90 48.11
C LYS A 698 19.64 14.60 49.40
N ASP A 699 18.59 13.77 49.33
CA ASP A 699 17.80 13.35 50.49
C ASP A 699 18.65 12.57 51.51
N GLN A 700 18.21 12.52 52.77
CA GLN A 700 18.90 11.77 53.82
C GLN A 700 18.83 10.26 53.58
N ASP A 701 17.75 9.80 52.95
CA ASP A 701 17.54 8.39 52.65
C ASP A 701 18.29 7.96 51.36
N PRO A 702 19.17 6.92 51.42
CA PRO A 702 19.98 6.49 50.28
C PRO A 702 19.16 5.90 49.13
N ASP A 703 18.03 5.22 49.42
CA ASP A 703 17.19 4.64 48.38
C ASP A 703 16.48 5.75 47.61
N VAL A 704 16.03 6.79 48.30
CA VAL A 704 15.45 8.00 47.69
C VAL A 704 16.45 8.73 46.81
N ARG A 705 17.70 8.93 47.29
CA ARG A 705 18.76 9.57 46.48
C ARG A 705 19.00 8.81 45.19
N THR A 706 19.22 7.50 45.32
CA THR A 706 19.50 6.61 44.19
C THR A 706 18.36 6.60 43.18
N GLU A 707 17.12 6.50 43.64
CA GLU A 707 15.95 6.51 42.76
C GLU A 707 15.78 7.85 42.05
N SER A 708 16.11 8.96 42.72
CA SER A 708 16.08 10.29 42.11
C SER A 708 17.10 10.44 40.98
N ILE A 709 18.33 9.94 41.19
CA ILE A 709 19.38 9.92 40.16
C ILE A 709 18.96 9.05 38.96
N LYS A 710 18.32 7.90 39.19
CA LYS A 710 17.77 7.03 38.15
C LYS A 710 16.66 7.71 37.35
N ALA A 711 15.72 8.37 38.03
CA ALA A 711 14.60 9.05 37.39
C ALA A 711 15.07 10.25 36.52
N LEU A 712 16.06 11.01 37.00
CA LEU A 712 16.67 12.12 36.27
C LEU A 712 17.25 11.71 34.91
N LYS A 713 17.74 10.47 34.76
CA LYS A 713 18.17 9.92 33.47
C LYS A 713 17.14 10.07 32.37
N PHE A 714 15.85 9.92 32.71
CA PHE A 714 14.76 9.96 31.75
C PHE A 714 14.29 11.40 31.50
N ILE A 715 14.25 12.25 32.52
CA ILE A 715 13.59 13.56 32.45
C ILE A 715 14.51 14.77 32.32
N ALA A 716 15.79 14.67 32.72
CA ALA A 716 16.72 15.78 32.66
C ALA A 716 17.15 16.05 31.21
N ASP A 717 17.31 17.33 30.89
CA ASP A 717 17.79 17.82 29.61
C ASP A 717 19.29 18.16 29.70
N PRO A 718 19.96 18.41 28.55
CA PRO A 718 21.38 18.75 28.55
C PRO A 718 21.75 19.98 29.39
N ASP A 719 20.79 20.89 29.64
CA ASP A 719 21.02 22.09 30.44
C ASP A 719 21.29 21.76 31.92
N GLU A 720 20.82 20.61 32.40
CA GLU A 720 21.07 20.13 33.77
C GLU A 720 22.36 19.33 33.92
N LEU A 721 23.14 19.10 32.86
CA LEU A 721 24.41 18.39 32.95
C LEU A 721 25.35 18.92 34.04
N PRO A 722 25.52 20.24 34.24
CA PRO A 722 26.33 20.76 35.34
C PRO A 722 25.85 20.31 36.73
N ALA A 723 24.53 20.25 36.94
CA ALA A 723 23.95 19.81 38.21
C ALA A 723 24.12 18.30 38.42
N LEU A 724 23.92 17.50 37.37
CA LEU A 724 24.12 16.04 37.38
C LEU A 724 25.59 15.67 37.63
N ILE A 725 26.52 16.38 37.00
CA ILE A 725 27.95 16.23 37.27
C ILE A 725 28.26 16.61 38.73
N GLY A 726 27.59 17.65 39.26
CA GLY A 726 27.66 17.99 40.67
C GLY A 726 27.26 16.84 41.60
N LEU A 727 26.19 16.10 41.27
CA LEU A 727 25.77 14.91 42.02
C LEU A 727 26.83 13.79 41.96
N LEU A 728 27.42 13.54 40.78
CA LEU A 728 28.52 12.58 40.63
C LEU A 728 29.73 12.94 41.50
N ILE A 729 30.11 14.22 41.52
CA ILE A 729 31.24 14.71 42.33
C ILE A 729 30.95 14.55 43.83
N GLN A 730 29.70 14.78 44.24
CA GLN A 730 29.26 14.74 45.64
C GLN A 730 28.79 13.37 46.12
N ALA A 731 28.80 12.35 45.25
CA ALA A 731 28.28 11.02 45.57
C ALA A 731 28.98 10.41 46.81
N PRO A 732 28.20 9.92 47.81
CA PRO A 732 28.73 9.45 49.09
C PRO A 732 29.41 8.09 49.01
N ASP A 733 29.03 7.25 48.05
CA ASP A 733 29.57 5.92 47.82
C ASP A 733 29.70 5.60 46.32
N ASP A 734 30.26 4.44 46.01
CA ASP A 734 30.50 4.00 44.64
C ASP A 734 29.22 3.61 43.88
N ALA A 735 28.18 3.14 44.58
CA ALA A 735 26.93 2.74 43.95
C ALA A 735 26.17 3.97 43.42
N GLU A 736 26.04 5.02 44.24
CA GLU A 736 25.45 6.29 43.83
C GLU A 736 26.30 6.98 42.75
N ARG A 737 27.64 6.90 42.85
CA ARG A 737 28.55 7.46 41.85
C ARG A 737 28.36 6.80 40.48
N GLN A 738 28.29 5.47 40.44
CA GLN A 738 28.06 4.72 39.21
C GLN A 738 26.70 5.03 38.59
N GLU A 739 25.65 5.24 39.39
CA GLU A 739 24.35 5.63 38.86
C GLU A 739 24.38 7.07 38.32
N ALA A 740 25.07 7.98 39.00
CA ALA A 740 25.28 9.34 38.52
C ALA A 740 26.09 9.36 37.21
N GLU A 741 27.10 8.49 37.05
CA GLU A 741 27.83 8.32 35.78
C GLU A 741 26.89 7.93 34.63
N LYS A 742 26.07 6.90 34.83
CA LYS A 742 25.11 6.43 33.81
C LYS A 742 24.13 7.54 33.44
N THR A 743 23.64 8.29 34.42
CA THR A 743 22.72 9.41 34.20
C THR A 743 23.40 10.54 33.42
N VAL A 744 24.62 10.93 33.77
CA VAL A 744 25.38 11.96 33.03
C VAL A 744 25.64 11.53 31.58
N VAL A 745 26.05 10.28 31.35
CA VAL A 745 26.27 9.75 29.98
C VAL A 745 24.97 9.80 29.17
N ALA A 746 23.88 9.28 29.73
CA ALA A 746 22.58 9.24 29.04
C ALA A 746 22.08 10.64 28.67
N VAL A 747 22.21 11.61 29.56
CA VAL A 747 21.80 13.01 29.31
C VAL A 747 22.75 13.69 28.32
N ALA A 748 24.06 13.41 28.38
CA ALA A 748 25.02 13.94 27.42
C ALA A 748 24.73 13.45 25.99
N HIS A 749 24.32 12.18 25.82
CA HIS A 749 23.92 11.62 24.53
C HIS A 749 22.64 12.24 23.95
N LYS A 750 21.83 12.94 24.75
CA LYS A 750 20.68 13.73 24.25
C LYS A 750 21.12 14.97 23.47
N ILE A 751 22.37 15.43 23.59
CA ILE A 751 22.88 16.56 22.81
C ILE A 751 23.03 16.12 21.33
N PRO A 752 22.36 16.76 20.36
CA PRO A 752 22.37 16.32 18.96
C PRO A 752 23.76 16.38 18.30
N ARG A 753 24.61 17.32 18.74
CA ARG A 753 25.96 17.47 18.21
C ARG A 753 26.94 16.59 18.98
N LYS A 754 27.33 15.46 18.36
CA LYS A 754 28.29 14.50 18.94
C LYS A 754 29.60 15.15 19.41
N ASP A 755 30.10 16.15 18.68
CA ASP A 755 31.32 16.89 19.01
C ASP A 755 31.17 17.90 20.16
N ARG A 756 30.01 17.93 20.83
CA ARG A 756 29.75 18.79 21.99
C ARG A 756 29.33 18.03 23.23
N GLN A 757 29.17 16.71 23.13
CA GLN A 757 28.64 15.87 24.21
C GLN A 757 29.58 15.84 25.42
N ALA A 758 30.90 15.88 25.21
CA ALA A 758 31.87 15.86 26.30
C ALA A 758 32.12 17.23 26.96
N LYS A 759 31.60 18.34 26.40
CA LYS A 759 32.00 19.69 26.81
C LYS A 759 31.81 19.96 28.30
N ALA A 760 30.61 19.69 28.84
CA ALA A 760 30.30 19.96 30.24
C ALA A 760 31.19 19.14 31.20
N VAL A 761 31.45 17.87 30.86
CA VAL A 761 32.30 16.97 31.63
C VAL A 761 33.77 17.43 31.57
N LEU A 762 34.25 17.86 30.40
CA LEU A 762 35.61 18.42 30.24
C LEU A 762 35.80 19.70 31.05
N ASP A 763 34.82 20.59 31.07
CA ASP A 763 34.87 21.84 31.84
C ASP A 763 34.86 21.55 33.35
N ALA A 764 34.03 20.61 33.80
CA ALA A 764 33.94 20.18 35.19
C ALA A 764 35.18 19.41 35.67
N LEU A 765 35.88 18.68 34.80
CA LEU A 765 37.08 17.91 35.15
C LEU A 765 38.28 18.81 35.54
N ARG A 766 38.40 20.00 34.95
CA ARG A 766 39.57 20.89 35.13
C ARG A 766 39.87 21.25 36.60
N PRO A 767 38.90 21.69 37.42
CA PRO A 767 39.15 22.04 38.82
C PRO A 767 39.28 20.85 39.78
N VAL A 768 38.89 19.64 39.38
CA VAL A 768 38.83 18.48 40.29
C VAL A 768 40.24 17.97 40.60
N LYS A 769 40.55 17.89 41.90
CA LYS A 769 41.81 17.35 42.42
C LYS A 769 41.69 15.92 42.95
N ASP A 770 40.51 15.54 43.41
CA ASP A 770 40.24 14.21 43.96
C ASP A 770 40.43 13.12 42.88
N THR A 771 41.27 12.13 43.17
CA THR A 771 41.65 11.08 42.21
C THR A 771 40.47 10.21 41.80
N ILE A 772 39.57 9.86 42.73
CA ILE A 772 38.42 8.99 42.48
C ILE A 772 37.41 9.70 41.58
N VAL A 773 37.08 10.95 41.89
CA VAL A 773 36.16 11.77 41.10
C VAL A 773 36.75 12.07 39.72
N ARG A 774 38.05 12.39 39.63
CA ARG A 774 38.74 12.55 38.34
C ARG A 774 38.64 11.28 37.51
N GLY A 775 38.89 10.12 38.10
CA GLY A 775 38.77 8.82 37.43
C GLY A 775 37.36 8.57 36.90
N SER A 776 36.33 8.88 37.68
CA SER A 776 34.92 8.72 37.29
C SER A 776 34.55 9.64 36.11
N LEU A 777 34.96 10.91 36.14
CA LEU A 777 34.74 11.84 35.03
C LEU A 777 35.48 11.41 33.75
N LEU A 778 36.68 10.83 33.85
CA LEU A 778 37.38 10.25 32.70
C LEU A 778 36.62 9.06 32.11
N GLN A 779 36.05 8.19 32.94
CA GLN A 779 35.21 7.07 32.48
C GLN A 779 33.93 7.56 31.79
N VAL A 780 33.28 8.60 32.31
CA VAL A 780 32.15 9.26 31.65
C VAL A 780 32.54 9.76 30.26
N LEU A 781 33.69 10.43 30.12
CA LEU A 781 34.19 10.87 28.81
C LEU A 781 34.39 9.70 27.84
N GLY A 782 34.91 8.57 28.33
CA GLY A 782 35.08 7.34 27.56
C GLY A 782 33.77 6.78 27.01
N LYS A 783 32.76 6.69 27.89
CA LYS A 783 31.40 6.21 27.54
C LYS A 783 30.63 7.19 26.63
N ILE A 784 30.91 8.49 26.72
CA ILE A 784 30.35 9.49 25.81
C ILE A 784 30.93 9.32 24.39
N GLY A 785 32.25 9.18 24.27
CA GLY A 785 32.92 8.93 22.99
C GLY A 785 33.06 10.14 22.07
N ASP A 786 33.01 11.36 22.60
CA ASP A 786 33.27 12.59 21.85
C ASP A 786 34.77 12.76 21.64
N SER A 787 35.23 12.76 20.38
CA SER A 787 36.64 12.83 20.00
C SER A 787 37.40 14.02 20.59
N LYS A 788 36.72 15.10 20.99
CA LYS A 788 37.34 16.24 21.70
C LYS A 788 37.86 15.87 23.10
N ALA A 789 37.44 14.74 23.67
CA ALA A 789 37.95 14.24 24.93
C ALA A 789 39.25 13.41 24.80
N LEU A 790 39.59 12.92 23.59
CA LEU A 790 40.79 12.12 23.36
C LEU A 790 42.10 12.81 23.80
N PRO A 791 42.34 14.11 23.54
CA PRO A 791 43.55 14.79 24.05
C PRO A 791 43.65 14.75 25.58
N THR A 792 42.52 14.84 26.28
CA THR A 792 42.46 14.75 27.74
C THR A 792 42.78 13.34 28.22
N LEU A 793 42.19 12.31 27.60
CA LEU A 793 42.48 10.91 27.92
C LEU A 793 43.94 10.55 27.63
N ARG A 794 44.50 11.00 26.50
CA ARG A 794 45.92 10.82 26.14
C ARG A 794 46.87 11.49 27.13
N LYS A 795 46.48 12.63 27.69
CA LYS A 795 47.24 13.27 28.79
C LYS A 795 47.15 12.43 30.08
N ALA A 796 45.97 11.90 30.40
CA ALA A 796 45.75 11.05 31.57
C ALA A 796 46.52 9.71 31.51
N LEU A 797 46.74 9.15 30.31
CA LEU A 797 47.63 7.99 30.12
C LEU A 797 49.07 8.24 30.60
N LYS A 798 49.50 9.51 30.64
CA LYS A 798 50.84 9.95 31.06
C LYS A 798 50.85 10.56 32.46
N ASP A 799 49.75 10.47 33.22
CA ASP A 799 49.67 11.03 34.57
C ASP A 799 50.67 10.34 35.51
N ARG A 800 50.96 10.90 36.69
CA ARG A 800 51.81 10.24 37.70
C ARG A 800 51.00 9.25 38.54
N ASP A 801 49.71 9.51 38.70
CA ASP A 801 48.80 8.69 39.49
C ASP A 801 48.37 7.43 38.72
N ALA A 802 48.52 6.26 39.35
CA ALA A 802 48.22 4.97 38.72
C ALA A 802 46.72 4.76 38.47
N GLU A 803 45.85 5.27 39.34
CA GLU A 803 44.40 5.17 39.21
C GLU A 803 43.89 6.04 38.06
N ILE A 804 44.50 7.21 37.84
CA ILE A 804 44.19 8.08 36.70
C ILE A 804 44.59 7.42 35.38
N LYS A 805 45.77 6.76 35.32
CA LYS A 805 46.16 5.98 34.14
C LYS A 805 45.17 4.85 33.88
N LEU A 806 44.83 4.09 34.92
CA LEU A 806 43.89 2.98 34.82
C LEU A 806 42.51 3.45 34.33
N ALA A 807 42.00 4.55 34.87
CA ALA A 807 40.74 5.15 34.44
C ALA A 807 40.79 5.62 32.98
N ALA A 808 41.90 6.20 32.53
CA ALA A 808 42.08 6.58 31.12
C ALA A 808 42.11 5.37 30.19
N ILE A 809 42.75 4.26 30.60
CA ILE A 809 42.76 3.02 29.82
C ILE A 809 41.36 2.43 29.76
N ARG A 810 40.62 2.38 30.87
CA ARG A 810 39.20 1.94 30.88
C ARG A 810 38.35 2.80 29.96
N ALA A 811 38.47 4.13 30.06
CA ALA A 811 37.74 5.08 29.24
C ALA A 811 38.00 4.89 27.74
N LEU A 812 39.26 4.68 27.34
CA LEU A 812 39.61 4.40 25.94
C LEU A 812 39.14 2.99 25.51
N SER A 813 39.17 2.01 26.42
CA SER A 813 38.73 0.64 26.14
C SER A 813 37.21 0.54 25.96
N ASP A 814 36.44 1.39 26.66
CA ASP A 814 34.99 1.48 26.58
C ASP A 814 34.49 2.43 25.49
N TRP A 815 35.41 3.07 24.75
CA TRP A 815 35.09 4.01 23.68
C TRP A 815 34.11 3.37 22.66
N PRO A 816 33.12 4.11 22.14
CA PRO A 816 32.07 3.54 21.29
C PRO A 816 32.51 3.31 19.83
N THR A 817 33.69 3.80 19.45
CA THR A 817 34.22 3.72 18.08
C THR A 817 35.67 3.27 18.09
N ALA A 818 36.21 2.92 16.93
CA ALA A 818 37.59 2.46 16.79
C ALA A 818 38.67 3.56 16.86
N GLU A 819 38.29 4.82 17.07
CA GLU A 819 39.21 5.97 17.09
C GLU A 819 40.46 5.79 17.99
N PRO A 820 40.38 5.25 19.23
CA PRO A 820 41.55 5.12 20.09
C PRO A 820 42.31 3.78 19.94
N LEU A 821 42.10 3.03 18.85
CA LEU A 821 42.78 1.75 18.61
C LEU A 821 44.31 1.84 18.75
N ALA A 822 44.91 2.87 18.13
CA ALA A 822 46.35 3.09 18.16
C ALA A 822 46.86 3.50 19.55
N ASP A 823 46.05 4.27 20.30
CA ASP A 823 46.37 4.66 21.68
C ASP A 823 46.42 3.42 22.58
N LEU A 824 45.40 2.56 22.51
CA LEU A 824 45.34 1.30 23.29
C LEU A 824 46.46 0.34 22.92
N LEU A 825 46.74 0.17 21.63
CA LEU A 825 47.82 -0.69 21.15
C LEU A 825 49.20 -0.22 21.64
N THR A 826 49.43 1.10 21.66
CA THR A 826 50.66 1.67 22.21
C THR A 826 50.80 1.32 23.69
N VAL A 827 49.73 1.48 24.48
CA VAL A 827 49.76 1.12 25.91
C VAL A 827 50.01 -0.38 26.11
N ALA A 828 49.36 -1.24 25.32
CA ALA A 828 49.58 -2.69 25.36
C ALA A 828 51.05 -3.07 25.10
N ARG A 829 51.73 -2.36 24.20
CA ARG A 829 53.14 -2.59 23.87
C ARG A 829 54.12 -2.05 24.90
N THR A 830 53.89 -0.84 25.41
CA THR A 830 54.94 -0.08 26.09
C THR A 830 54.71 0.11 27.59
N SER A 831 53.59 -0.32 28.16
CA SER A 831 53.34 -0.12 29.59
C SER A 831 54.16 -1.10 30.44
N ASP A 832 54.86 -0.60 31.44
CA ASP A 832 55.58 -1.44 32.41
C ASP A 832 54.62 -2.16 33.38
N ASN A 833 53.37 -1.68 33.51
CA ASN A 833 52.35 -2.28 34.37
C ASN A 833 51.54 -3.34 33.62
N GLU A 834 51.50 -4.56 34.15
CA GLU A 834 50.81 -5.68 33.54
C GLU A 834 49.29 -5.48 33.41
N ILE A 835 48.64 -4.95 34.44
CA ILE A 835 47.20 -4.66 34.43
C ILE A 835 46.87 -3.67 33.31
N HIS A 836 47.72 -2.65 33.11
CA HIS A 836 47.55 -1.69 32.03
C HIS A 836 47.71 -2.33 30.66
N ARG A 837 48.73 -3.19 30.46
CA ARG A 837 48.93 -3.90 29.19
C ARG A 837 47.73 -4.77 28.86
N VAL A 838 47.28 -5.58 29.82
CA VAL A 838 46.16 -6.52 29.64
C VAL A 838 44.86 -5.77 29.36
N LEU A 839 44.55 -4.74 30.14
CA LEU A 839 43.32 -3.96 29.94
C LEU A 839 43.32 -3.25 28.59
N ALA A 840 44.44 -2.62 28.22
CA ALA A 840 44.57 -1.95 26.93
C ALA A 840 44.49 -2.92 25.76
N LEU A 841 45.08 -4.12 25.89
CA LEU A 841 44.98 -5.19 24.89
C LEU A 841 43.54 -5.67 24.72
N ARG A 842 42.82 -5.94 25.82
CA ARG A 842 41.39 -6.31 25.77
C ARG A 842 40.53 -5.22 25.14
N GLY A 843 40.79 -3.96 25.49
CA GLY A 843 40.15 -2.80 24.86
C GLY A 843 40.44 -2.75 23.36
N HIS A 844 41.70 -2.92 22.96
CA HIS A 844 42.11 -2.93 21.55
C HIS A 844 41.41 -4.04 20.76
N ILE A 845 41.33 -5.26 21.32
CA ILE A 845 40.63 -6.41 20.71
C ILE A 845 39.13 -6.10 20.54
N ARG A 846 38.48 -5.57 21.58
CA ARG A 846 37.07 -5.16 21.53
C ARG A 846 36.84 -4.12 20.43
N LEU A 847 37.64 -3.05 20.41
CA LEU A 847 37.47 -1.96 19.44
C LEU A 847 37.79 -2.40 17.99
N THR A 848 38.66 -3.39 17.82
CA THR A 848 38.99 -3.95 16.49
C THR A 848 37.77 -4.64 15.89
N GLY A 849 36.96 -5.29 16.73
CA GLY A 849 35.71 -5.96 16.34
C GLY A 849 34.48 -5.05 16.20
N LEU A 850 34.60 -3.74 16.45
CA LEU A 850 33.53 -2.79 16.16
C LEU A 850 33.46 -2.51 14.66
N ASP A 851 32.24 -2.32 14.15
CA ASP A 851 31.97 -1.92 12.76
C ASP A 851 32.80 -0.70 12.37
N SER A 852 33.44 -0.81 11.21
CA SER A 852 34.28 0.26 10.65
C SER A 852 34.50 0.08 9.16
N ASP A 853 34.94 1.16 8.49
CA ASP A 853 35.33 1.14 7.08
C ASP A 853 36.74 0.56 6.85
N ARG A 854 37.34 -0.09 7.86
CA ARG A 854 38.68 -0.70 7.73
C ARG A 854 38.63 -1.90 6.78
N PRO A 855 39.57 -2.03 5.83
CA PRO A 855 39.71 -3.24 5.04
C PRO A 855 39.93 -4.48 5.91
N GLU A 856 39.38 -5.63 5.53
CA GLU A 856 39.54 -6.88 6.28
C GLU A 856 41.01 -7.26 6.50
N ALA A 857 41.87 -6.98 5.52
CA ALA A 857 43.31 -7.18 5.64
C ALA A 857 43.95 -6.34 6.76
N GLU A 858 43.45 -5.12 6.97
CA GLU A 858 43.90 -4.27 8.07
C GLU A 858 43.36 -4.79 9.41
N THR A 859 42.09 -5.20 9.48
CA THR A 859 41.49 -5.82 10.67
C THR A 859 42.21 -7.10 11.07
N LEU A 860 42.56 -7.97 10.11
CA LEU A 860 43.36 -9.16 10.32
C LEU A 860 44.73 -8.81 10.92
N ARG A 861 45.42 -7.81 10.37
CA ARG A 861 46.73 -7.37 10.89
C ARG A 861 46.64 -6.91 12.35
N LEU A 862 45.58 -6.18 12.71
CA LEU A 862 45.36 -5.74 14.10
C LEU A 862 45.15 -6.93 15.04
N TYR A 863 44.37 -7.93 14.63
CA TYR A 863 44.20 -9.16 15.41
C TYR A 863 45.48 -9.99 15.50
N GLN A 864 46.26 -10.11 14.43
CA GLN A 864 47.59 -10.77 14.46
C GLN A 864 48.52 -10.10 15.46
N GLU A 865 48.53 -8.78 15.46
CA GLU A 865 49.34 -7.99 16.38
C GLU A 865 48.87 -8.17 17.84
N ALA A 866 47.56 -8.14 18.08
CA ALA A 866 46.97 -8.43 19.37
C ALA A 866 47.29 -9.87 19.85
N MET A 867 47.26 -10.85 18.94
CA MET A 867 47.62 -12.24 19.21
C MET A 867 49.08 -12.36 19.67
N GLY A 868 50.00 -11.63 19.03
CA GLY A 868 51.42 -11.61 19.40
C GLY A 868 51.71 -10.94 20.75
N LEU A 869 50.84 -10.02 21.18
CA LEU A 869 50.94 -9.34 22.48
C LEU A 869 50.25 -10.10 23.62
N ALA A 870 49.34 -11.03 23.31
CA ALA A 870 48.57 -11.78 24.29
C ALA A 870 49.42 -12.86 24.99
N SER A 871 49.66 -12.69 26.28
CA SER A 871 50.39 -13.66 27.11
C SER A 871 49.51 -14.76 27.70
N ALA A 872 48.23 -14.48 28.00
CA ALA A 872 47.31 -15.45 28.59
C ALA A 872 46.27 -15.97 27.59
N ALA A 873 45.75 -17.17 27.84
CA ALA A 873 44.78 -17.82 26.97
C ALA A 873 43.48 -17.02 26.84
N SER A 874 43.07 -16.26 27.87
CA SER A 874 41.85 -15.44 27.82
C SER A 874 41.87 -14.39 26.70
N GLU A 875 42.99 -13.68 26.53
CA GLU A 875 43.13 -12.65 25.50
C GLU A 875 43.26 -13.28 24.12
N LYS A 876 43.99 -14.39 24.00
CA LYS A 876 44.10 -15.15 22.74
C LYS A 876 42.73 -15.67 22.28
N LYS A 877 41.88 -16.13 23.21
CA LYS A 877 40.48 -16.49 22.92
C LYS A 877 39.67 -15.29 22.43
N MET A 878 39.80 -14.13 23.07
CA MET A 878 39.12 -12.92 22.58
C MET A 878 39.55 -12.55 21.15
N VAL A 879 40.84 -12.72 20.81
CA VAL A 879 41.34 -12.51 19.44
C VAL A 879 40.73 -13.51 18.47
N LEU A 880 40.73 -14.81 18.79
CA LEU A 880 40.13 -15.85 17.94
C LEU A 880 38.62 -15.61 17.72
N SER A 881 37.90 -15.24 18.78
CA SER A 881 36.48 -14.88 18.70
C SER A 881 36.25 -13.74 17.71
N GLY A 882 37.09 -12.69 17.77
CA GLY A 882 37.04 -11.55 16.86
C GLY A 882 37.42 -11.92 15.42
N LEU A 883 38.44 -12.77 15.23
CA LEU A 883 38.87 -13.28 13.92
C LEU A 883 37.77 -14.03 13.19
N GLY A 884 36.84 -14.66 13.92
CA GLY A 884 35.66 -15.33 13.37
C GLY A 884 34.84 -14.49 12.39
N ASN A 885 34.88 -13.15 12.52
CA ASN A 885 34.17 -12.20 11.67
C ASN A 885 35.01 -11.65 10.51
N VAL A 886 36.23 -12.15 10.29
CA VAL A 886 37.13 -11.67 9.22
C VAL A 886 37.14 -12.67 8.06
N GLY A 887 36.44 -12.34 6.97
CA GLY A 887 36.18 -13.23 5.84
C GLY A 887 37.34 -13.40 4.86
N THR A 888 38.52 -13.82 5.33
CA THR A 888 39.69 -14.03 4.44
C THR A 888 40.35 -15.39 4.65
N VAL A 889 40.97 -15.93 3.60
CA VAL A 889 41.77 -17.16 3.68
C VAL A 889 42.88 -17.03 4.72
N ALA A 890 43.55 -15.88 4.79
CA ALA A 890 44.62 -15.64 5.76
C ALA A 890 44.11 -15.63 7.23
N ALA A 891 42.86 -15.19 7.47
CA ALA A 891 42.23 -15.31 8.79
C ALA A 891 41.89 -16.77 9.11
N LEU A 892 41.41 -17.54 8.13
CA LEU A 892 41.13 -18.96 8.26
C LEU A 892 42.40 -19.76 8.60
N GLU A 893 43.50 -19.49 7.90
CA GLU A 893 44.81 -20.09 8.15
C GLU A 893 45.32 -19.76 9.55
N LEU A 894 45.21 -18.50 9.97
CA LEU A 894 45.61 -18.07 11.31
C LEU A 894 44.82 -18.79 12.40
N ALA A 895 43.50 -18.89 12.28
CA ALA A 895 42.67 -19.59 13.25
C ALA A 895 42.96 -21.11 13.26
N THR A 896 43.18 -21.71 12.09
CA THR A 896 43.53 -23.12 11.93
C THR A 896 44.85 -23.47 12.64
N GLY A 897 45.81 -22.54 12.68
CA GLY A 897 47.10 -22.73 13.35
C GLY A 897 47.02 -22.95 14.86
N TYR A 898 45.87 -22.69 15.49
CA TYR A 898 45.65 -22.86 16.94
C TYR A 898 44.80 -24.09 17.30
N LEU A 899 44.47 -24.95 16.33
CA LEU A 899 43.65 -26.14 16.54
C LEU A 899 44.31 -27.22 17.42
N ASP A 900 45.64 -27.26 17.45
CA ASP A 900 46.42 -28.21 18.28
C ASP A 900 46.76 -27.65 19.68
N ASP A 901 46.39 -26.41 19.97
CA ASP A 901 46.61 -25.79 21.28
C ASP A 901 45.46 -26.13 22.23
N SER A 902 45.69 -27.00 23.21
CA SER A 902 44.66 -27.50 24.13
C SER A 902 43.92 -26.41 24.92
N GLU A 903 44.54 -25.24 25.14
CA GLU A 903 43.87 -24.14 25.84
C GLU A 903 42.97 -23.31 24.92
N LEU A 904 43.26 -23.26 23.61
CA LEU A 904 42.61 -22.40 22.62
C LEU A 904 41.73 -23.14 21.62
N GLN A 905 41.87 -24.47 21.53
CA GLN A 905 41.25 -25.33 20.53
C GLN A 905 39.76 -25.02 20.30
N GLN A 906 38.94 -25.00 21.36
CA GLN A 906 37.50 -24.75 21.21
C GLN A 906 37.16 -23.39 20.56
N GLU A 907 37.91 -22.32 20.89
CA GLU A 907 37.68 -21.01 20.30
C GLU A 907 38.22 -20.94 18.86
N ALA A 908 39.33 -21.62 18.59
CA ALA A 908 39.88 -21.77 17.24
C ALA A 908 38.91 -22.52 16.32
N GLU A 909 38.29 -23.61 16.81
CA GLU A 909 37.25 -24.35 16.10
C GLU A 909 36.04 -23.47 15.75
N ALA A 910 35.57 -22.67 16.71
CA ALA A 910 34.46 -21.74 16.50
C ALA A 910 34.82 -20.68 15.45
N ALA A 911 36.01 -20.09 15.54
CA ALA A 911 36.52 -19.10 14.58
C ALA A 911 36.65 -19.69 13.18
N VAL A 912 37.30 -20.86 13.04
CA VAL A 912 37.43 -21.58 11.76
C VAL A 912 36.05 -21.85 11.17
N GLY A 913 35.09 -22.34 11.96
CA GLY A 913 33.73 -22.60 11.49
C GLY A 913 32.99 -21.35 11.01
N MET A 914 33.15 -20.20 11.68
CA MET A 914 32.53 -18.94 11.26
C MET A 914 33.16 -18.39 9.96
N ILE A 915 34.50 -18.35 9.89
CA ILE A 915 35.23 -17.85 8.71
C ILE A 915 34.95 -18.74 7.50
N ALA A 916 35.02 -20.07 7.68
CA ALA A 916 34.70 -21.07 6.67
C ALA A 916 33.34 -20.83 6.02
N ARG A 917 32.30 -20.59 6.84
CA ARG A 917 30.95 -20.30 6.33
C ARG A 917 30.87 -18.98 5.54
N SER A 918 31.68 -17.99 5.90
CA SER A 918 31.73 -16.70 5.23
C SER A 918 32.38 -16.80 3.84
N ILE A 919 33.48 -17.57 3.72
CA ILE A 919 34.30 -17.61 2.49
C ILE A 919 34.09 -18.86 1.62
N ALA A 920 33.27 -19.82 2.04
CA ALA A 920 33.08 -21.11 1.38
C ALA A 920 32.75 -21.02 -0.12
N SER A 921 32.00 -19.99 -0.54
CA SER A 921 31.63 -19.79 -1.94
C SER A 921 32.83 -19.44 -2.83
N ASP A 922 33.72 -18.59 -2.32
CA ASP A 922 34.83 -18.03 -3.10
C ASP A 922 36.11 -18.86 -2.95
N HIS A 923 36.25 -19.56 -1.81
CA HIS A 923 37.42 -20.36 -1.43
C HIS A 923 37.03 -21.75 -0.90
N PRO A 924 36.37 -22.59 -1.72
CA PRO A 924 35.82 -23.87 -1.28
C PRO A 924 36.88 -24.91 -0.90
N GLN A 925 38.07 -24.86 -1.52
CA GLN A 925 39.15 -25.81 -1.24
C GLN A 925 39.78 -25.54 0.13
N GLU A 926 40.20 -24.30 0.36
CA GLU A 926 40.83 -23.86 1.60
C GLU A 926 39.88 -24.02 2.78
N THR A 927 38.58 -23.74 2.56
CA THR A 927 37.52 -23.98 3.53
C THR A 927 37.38 -25.45 3.88
N ARG A 928 37.34 -26.34 2.88
CA ARG A 928 37.23 -27.78 3.11
C ARG A 928 38.44 -28.31 3.90
N GLU A 929 39.66 -27.93 3.50
CA GLU A 929 40.89 -28.37 4.17
C GLU A 929 40.94 -27.92 5.64
N ALA A 930 40.53 -26.68 5.95
CA ALA A 930 40.47 -26.18 7.32
C ALA A 930 39.41 -26.92 8.16
N LEU A 931 38.22 -27.16 7.61
CA LEU A 931 37.16 -27.88 8.31
C LEU A 931 37.48 -29.36 8.53
N GLU A 932 38.17 -30.02 7.58
CA GLU A 932 38.67 -31.38 7.76
C GLU A 932 39.69 -31.48 8.90
N LYS A 933 40.56 -30.47 9.06
CA LYS A 933 41.45 -30.39 10.22
C LYS A 933 40.67 -30.25 11.54
N VAL A 934 39.61 -29.46 11.57
CA VAL A 934 38.73 -29.37 12.75
C VAL A 934 38.13 -30.74 13.08
N LEU A 935 37.65 -31.49 12.08
CA LEU A 935 37.09 -32.84 12.30
C LEU A 935 38.09 -33.83 12.90
N GLN A 936 39.38 -33.68 12.61
CA GLN A 936 40.44 -34.56 13.13
C GLN A 936 40.77 -34.31 14.61
N VAL A 937 40.58 -33.08 15.09
CA VAL A 937 40.99 -32.67 16.44
C VAL A 937 39.83 -32.43 17.40
N THR A 938 38.63 -32.14 16.89
CA THR A 938 37.50 -31.75 17.74
C THR A 938 36.97 -32.92 18.56
N GLU A 939 36.70 -32.67 19.83
CA GLU A 939 36.01 -33.59 20.74
C GLU A 939 34.50 -33.29 20.86
N ASN A 940 34.01 -32.24 20.18
CA ASN A 940 32.62 -31.82 20.23
C ASN A 940 31.78 -32.52 19.14
N ASP A 941 31.02 -33.55 19.53
CA ASP A 941 30.18 -34.34 18.61
C ASP A 941 29.13 -33.50 17.85
N GLN A 942 28.59 -32.45 18.48
CA GLN A 942 27.62 -31.57 17.83
C GLN A 942 28.27 -30.74 16.74
N LEU A 943 29.44 -30.14 17.04
CA LEU A 943 30.21 -29.38 16.06
C LEU A 943 30.69 -30.28 14.91
N ARG A 944 31.15 -31.50 15.23
CA ARG A 944 31.54 -32.51 14.23
C ARG A 944 30.40 -32.81 13.26
N GLY A 945 29.19 -33.01 13.77
CA GLY A 945 27.99 -33.21 12.94
C GLY A 945 27.67 -32.00 12.04
N GLN A 946 27.75 -30.79 12.58
CA GLN A 946 27.50 -29.56 11.83
C GLN A 946 28.53 -29.33 10.71
N ILE A 947 29.81 -29.57 10.99
CA ILE A 947 30.89 -29.43 10.00
C ILE A 947 30.76 -30.48 8.91
N GLN A 948 30.49 -31.74 9.25
CA GLN A 948 30.30 -32.80 8.27
C GLN A 948 29.14 -32.50 7.32
N GLN A 949 28.01 -32.05 7.87
CA GLN A 949 26.86 -31.61 7.08
C GLN A 949 27.22 -30.44 6.15
N PHE A 950 27.97 -29.46 6.64
CA PHE A 950 28.38 -28.31 5.84
C PHE A 950 29.33 -28.71 4.71
N ILE A 951 30.32 -29.57 4.96
CA ILE A 951 31.22 -30.11 3.93
C ILE A 951 30.43 -30.89 2.86
N ASP A 952 29.44 -31.68 3.27
CA ASP A 952 28.59 -32.45 2.34
C ASP A 952 27.71 -31.55 1.46
N GLN A 953 27.31 -30.38 1.96
CA GLN A 953 26.55 -29.37 1.22
C GLN A 953 27.42 -28.52 0.27
N MET A 954 28.74 -28.50 0.45
CA MET A 954 29.70 -27.83 -0.45
C MET A 954 30.07 -28.67 -1.70
N LYS A 955 29.40 -29.80 -1.95
CA LYS A 955 29.49 -30.57 -3.19
C LYS A 955 28.66 -29.92 -4.29
#